data_AF-A0A6C0ICV3-F1
#
_entry.id   AF-A0A6C0ICV3-F1
#
_cell.length_a   1.000
_cell.length_b   1.000
_cell.length_c   1.000
_cell.angle_alpha   90.00
_cell.angle_beta   90.00
_cell.angle_gamma   90.00
#
_symmetry.space_group_name_H-M   'P 1'
#
loop_
_entity.id
_entity.type
_entity.pdbx_description
1 polymer ?
#
loop_
_entity_poly.entity_id
_entity_poly.type
_entity_poly.pdbx_seq_one_letter_code
_entity_poly.pdbx_strand_id
1 'polypeptide(L)'
;MVLSKLDNNVSYPEIKSVDSGDLKTEAELYQLEIKDVDVIIAVGNAKNTFEDKNILYFPIYLVKHNNKVMQIGVYEIKSTDYLIFLDDYNNLDVEKLTEPLIYSFCTKELLNKLRLQPEVPLKRLVDTRGDKEEGEISESDEDEEEKEKEKKYEYNEAYEIPEERKDIFILTRGVPIPPLIREETQKQSKDNREKYHEASSDTWVEKFMMNKNYHIVDNEGGGDCLFATIRDAFSSISQQSSVNKLRKKLADEATDQIYEGYKEHYDMYNASLITDTNKIKQLEAEYLMLKQRFASIIDRNEQKIISEEAKKVKKEHDKLVEEKKITMQILQEYKFMKGVDTLDKFKSKIRKCEFWADTWAISTLERILNIKLIILSSDNYKNGDLKNVVQCGQLNDSILENKGVFNPEFYIVVDHTGNHYKLIGYKKKLILKFSEIPYDIKKMITDKCLEKNAGPFALIPDFQKFKASLKKTVIKESQYDDLSESKLRGLYDDNVVLLFYSKSNDKPLPGKGSGEKIPNDRLKEFSELAIIPEWRKKLSNFWVQKNINGEIVPFTIDNHKWASVEHYYQASKFKKTHPEFYLSFSLDSGTDLSKDPIMAKAAGGKSGKLKGELLRPIEVTIDPDFYGKRYKQEMYTAQYAKFTQIEDLKILLLATNEAKLSHHVKGSPPEVFDELMLIRDKIRRNEM
;
A
#
# COMPACT_ATOMS: atom_id res chain seq x y z
N MET A 1 -8.84 -48.50 -33.43
CA MET A 1 -7.66 -47.64 -33.18
C MET A 1 -7.88 -46.36 -33.96
N VAL A 2 -7.44 -45.22 -33.45
CA VAL A 2 -7.55 -43.92 -34.14
C VAL A 2 -6.16 -43.50 -34.63
N LEU A 3 -6.07 -43.03 -35.87
CA LEU A 3 -4.80 -42.56 -36.46
C LEU A 3 -4.51 -41.13 -36.01
N SER A 4 -3.23 -40.82 -35.78
CA SER A 4 -2.75 -39.46 -35.51
C SER A 4 -2.99 -38.55 -36.73
N LYS A 5 -3.32 -37.28 -36.47
CA LYS A 5 -3.37 -36.20 -37.47
C LYS A 5 -1.96 -35.63 -37.75
N LEU A 6 -1.01 -35.83 -36.84
CA LEU A 6 0.38 -35.35 -36.98
C LEU A 6 1.28 -36.32 -37.76
N ASP A 7 1.13 -37.64 -37.57
CA ASP A 7 1.83 -38.68 -38.37
C ASP A 7 0.94 -39.91 -38.60
N ASN A 8 0.59 -40.17 -39.86
CA ASN A 8 -0.27 -41.29 -40.26
C ASN A 8 0.30 -42.69 -39.91
N ASN A 9 1.58 -42.81 -39.53
CA ASN A 9 2.19 -44.05 -39.05
C ASN A 9 2.04 -44.26 -37.53
N VAL A 10 1.37 -43.35 -36.82
CA VAL A 10 1.06 -43.45 -35.40
C VAL A 10 -0.44 -43.72 -35.22
N SER A 11 -0.75 -44.71 -34.39
CA SER A 11 -2.13 -45.08 -34.07
C SER A 11 -2.31 -45.26 -32.58
N TYR A 12 -3.41 -44.71 -32.04
CA TYR A 12 -3.78 -44.83 -30.65
C TYR A 12 -4.75 -46.00 -30.43
N PRO A 13 -4.46 -46.91 -29.48
CA PRO A 13 -5.39 -47.97 -29.12
C PRO A 13 -6.64 -47.39 -28.45
N GLU A 14 -7.81 -47.90 -28.82
CA GLU A 14 -9.09 -47.46 -28.26
C GLU A 14 -9.34 -48.16 -26.93
N ILE A 15 -8.85 -47.55 -25.85
CA ILE A 15 -8.93 -48.07 -24.49
C ILE A 15 -10.09 -47.36 -23.75
N LYS A 16 -10.83 -48.10 -22.91
CA LYS A 16 -11.94 -47.56 -22.09
C LYS A 16 -11.56 -47.33 -20.63
N SER A 17 -10.51 -48.00 -20.15
CA SER A 17 -9.97 -47.81 -18.79
C SER A 17 -9.18 -46.50 -18.70
N VAL A 18 -9.03 -46.01 -17.48
CA VAL A 18 -8.14 -44.87 -17.18
C VAL A 18 -6.69 -45.33 -17.32
N ASP A 19 -5.83 -44.49 -17.88
CA ASP A 19 -4.39 -44.76 -17.90
C ASP A 19 -3.84 -44.88 -16.47
N SER A 20 -2.93 -45.82 -16.24
CA SER A 20 -2.43 -46.07 -14.89
C SER A 20 -1.71 -44.87 -14.27
N GLY A 21 -1.10 -44.01 -15.09
CA GLY A 21 -0.41 -42.80 -14.64
C GLY A 21 -1.35 -41.65 -14.25
N ASP A 22 -2.64 -41.76 -14.60
CA ASP A 22 -3.66 -40.75 -14.28
C ASP A 22 -4.63 -41.26 -13.19
N LEU A 23 -4.34 -42.41 -12.58
CA LEU A 23 -5.10 -42.92 -11.45
C LEU A 23 -4.78 -42.12 -10.18
N LYS A 24 -5.82 -41.64 -9.50
CA LYS A 24 -5.74 -40.85 -8.24
C LYS A 24 -5.09 -39.47 -8.39
N THR A 25 -5.07 -38.91 -9.59
CA THR A 25 -4.68 -37.52 -9.83
C THR A 25 -5.91 -36.62 -9.86
N GLU A 26 -5.78 -35.40 -9.37
CA GLU A 26 -6.79 -34.35 -9.53
C GLU A 26 -6.64 -33.70 -10.90
N ALA A 27 -7.74 -33.42 -11.59
CA ALA A 27 -7.75 -32.83 -12.92
C ALA A 27 -8.90 -31.82 -13.04
N GLU A 28 -8.66 -30.73 -13.77
CA GLU A 28 -9.68 -29.74 -14.10
C GLU A 28 -10.70 -30.32 -15.10
N LEU A 29 -11.94 -29.83 -15.01
CA LEU A 29 -13.05 -30.29 -15.83
C LEU A 29 -13.41 -29.23 -16.87
N TYR A 30 -13.56 -29.68 -18.11
CA TYR A 30 -13.89 -28.83 -19.25
C TYR A 30 -15.19 -29.29 -19.89
N GLN A 31 -15.97 -28.35 -20.42
CA GLN A 31 -17.16 -28.63 -21.21
C GLN A 31 -16.83 -28.54 -22.70
N LEU A 32 -17.12 -29.61 -23.45
CA LEU A 32 -16.85 -29.70 -24.88
C LEU A 32 -18.07 -30.26 -25.62
N GLU A 33 -18.32 -29.80 -26.85
CA GLU A 33 -19.30 -30.44 -27.74
C GLU A 33 -18.63 -31.56 -28.55
N ILE A 34 -19.05 -32.82 -28.33
CA ILE A 34 -18.58 -33.97 -29.12
C ILE A 34 -19.77 -34.60 -29.85
N LYS A 35 -19.75 -34.56 -31.19
CA LYS A 35 -20.85 -35.08 -32.05
C LYS A 35 -22.23 -34.49 -31.68
N ASP A 36 -22.28 -33.18 -31.52
CA ASP A 36 -23.45 -32.38 -31.09
C ASP A 36 -24.00 -32.74 -29.70
N VAL A 37 -23.11 -33.17 -28.80
CA VAL A 37 -23.44 -33.55 -27.43
C VAL A 37 -22.47 -32.84 -26.50
N ASP A 38 -22.99 -31.90 -25.72
CA ASP A 38 -22.21 -31.22 -24.67
C ASP A 38 -21.82 -32.23 -23.59
N VAL A 39 -20.53 -32.45 -23.38
CA VAL A 39 -19.99 -33.39 -22.40
C VAL A 39 -19.02 -32.69 -21.47
N ILE A 40 -18.92 -33.18 -20.24
CA ILE A 40 -17.86 -32.80 -19.31
C ILE A 40 -16.72 -33.80 -19.45
N ILE A 41 -15.52 -33.29 -19.70
CA ILE A 41 -14.30 -34.08 -19.87
C ILE A 41 -13.23 -33.66 -18.85
N ALA A 42 -12.33 -34.58 -18.54
CA ALA A 42 -11.08 -34.33 -17.85
C ALA A 42 -9.91 -34.69 -18.77
N VAL A 43 -8.82 -33.93 -18.72
CA VAL A 43 -7.62 -34.18 -19.52
C VAL A 43 -6.53 -34.79 -18.64
N GLY A 44 -5.94 -35.91 -19.09
CA GLY A 44 -4.87 -36.63 -18.41
C GLY A 44 -3.49 -36.05 -18.68
N ASN A 45 -2.48 -36.57 -17.98
CA ASN A 45 -1.11 -36.08 -18.09
C ASN A 45 -0.50 -36.39 -19.47
N ALA A 46 0.52 -35.61 -19.83
CA ALA A 46 1.31 -35.79 -21.05
C ALA A 46 1.92 -37.21 -21.13
N LYS A 47 1.83 -37.82 -22.31
CA LYS A 47 2.46 -39.11 -22.64
C LYS A 47 3.42 -38.90 -23.80
N ASN A 48 4.67 -39.30 -23.60
CA ASN A 48 5.77 -39.15 -24.55
C ASN A 48 6.10 -40.44 -25.32
N THR A 49 5.14 -41.36 -25.44
CA THR A 49 5.33 -42.68 -26.09
C THR A 49 5.81 -42.59 -27.54
N PHE A 50 5.56 -41.47 -28.22
CA PHE A 50 5.92 -41.22 -29.63
C PHE A 50 6.82 -39.98 -29.79
N GLU A 51 7.61 -39.67 -28.77
CA GLU A 51 8.50 -38.50 -28.75
C GLU A 51 9.56 -38.54 -29.86
N ASP A 52 10.01 -39.74 -30.27
CA ASP A 52 10.91 -39.98 -31.40
C ASP A 52 10.33 -39.50 -32.74
N LYS A 53 9.00 -39.41 -32.83
CA LYS A 53 8.26 -38.85 -33.96
C LYS A 53 7.81 -37.41 -33.72
N ASN A 54 8.35 -36.76 -32.69
CA ASN A 54 7.99 -35.41 -32.23
C ASN A 54 6.51 -35.26 -31.88
N ILE A 55 5.89 -36.29 -31.28
CA ILE A 55 4.49 -36.25 -30.85
C ILE A 55 4.38 -36.47 -29.35
N LEU A 56 3.67 -35.56 -28.69
CA LEU A 56 3.22 -35.66 -27.30
C LEU A 56 1.69 -35.71 -27.30
N TYR A 57 1.10 -36.58 -26.49
CA TYR A 57 -0.37 -36.69 -26.44
C TYR A 57 -0.90 -36.75 -25.01
N PHE A 58 -2.18 -36.38 -24.85
CA PHE A 58 -2.87 -36.28 -23.57
C PHE A 58 -4.17 -37.08 -23.64
N PRO A 59 -4.38 -38.08 -22.77
CA PRO A 59 -5.64 -38.81 -22.69
C PRO A 59 -6.83 -37.91 -22.37
N ILE A 60 -7.97 -38.13 -23.00
CA ILE A 60 -9.23 -37.43 -22.72
C ILE A 60 -10.21 -38.40 -22.07
N TYR A 61 -10.74 -38.02 -20.92
CA TYR A 61 -11.65 -38.82 -20.12
C TYR A 61 -13.03 -38.19 -20.04
N LEU A 62 -14.07 -38.94 -20.43
CA LEU A 62 -15.47 -38.57 -20.22
C LEU A 62 -15.83 -38.73 -18.74
N VAL A 63 -16.35 -37.67 -18.13
CA VAL A 63 -16.97 -37.75 -16.80
C VAL A 63 -18.39 -38.29 -16.95
N LYS A 64 -18.65 -39.45 -16.33
CA LYS A 64 -19.96 -40.10 -16.40
C LYS A 64 -20.91 -39.57 -15.32
N HIS A 65 -22.21 -39.77 -15.52
CA HIS A 65 -23.25 -39.41 -14.54
C HIS A 65 -23.06 -40.02 -13.14
N ASN A 66 -22.24 -41.08 -13.01
CA ASN A 66 -21.91 -41.72 -11.73
C ASN A 66 -20.55 -41.26 -11.16
N ASN A 67 -20.03 -40.13 -11.66
CA ASN A 67 -18.76 -39.52 -11.28
C ASN A 67 -17.52 -40.42 -11.49
N LYS A 68 -17.65 -41.50 -12.27
CA LYS A 68 -16.50 -42.27 -12.76
C LYS A 68 -16.11 -41.78 -14.14
N VAL A 69 -14.84 -41.97 -14.50
CA VAL A 69 -14.30 -41.58 -15.80
C VAL A 69 -14.16 -42.75 -16.78
N MET A 70 -14.10 -42.47 -18.07
CA MET A 70 -13.79 -43.42 -19.15
C MET A 70 -12.96 -42.71 -20.21
N GLN A 71 -11.88 -43.32 -20.70
CA GLN A 71 -11.11 -42.71 -21.78
C GLN A 71 -11.91 -42.75 -23.09
N ILE A 72 -11.97 -41.62 -23.78
CA ILE A 72 -12.77 -41.44 -24.99
C ILE A 72 -11.97 -40.85 -26.16
N GLY A 73 -10.74 -40.42 -25.94
CA GLY A 73 -9.90 -39.84 -26.99
C GLY A 73 -8.54 -39.38 -26.49
N VAL A 74 -7.85 -38.63 -27.33
CA VAL A 74 -6.57 -37.96 -27.01
C VAL A 74 -6.50 -36.58 -27.66
N TYR A 75 -5.79 -35.64 -27.01
CA TYR A 75 -5.19 -34.48 -27.68
C TYR A 75 -3.77 -34.85 -28.10
N GLU A 76 -3.30 -34.31 -29.22
CA GLU A 76 -1.91 -34.48 -29.65
C GLU A 76 -1.33 -33.13 -30.09
N ILE A 77 -0.05 -32.93 -29.80
CA ILE A 77 0.73 -31.76 -30.19
C ILE A 77 2.13 -32.19 -30.61
N LYS A 78 2.86 -31.29 -31.25
CA LYS A 78 4.29 -31.50 -31.46
C LYS A 78 5.04 -31.35 -30.14
N SER A 79 5.97 -32.26 -29.83
CA SER A 79 6.73 -32.21 -28.58
C SER A 79 7.54 -30.91 -28.44
N THR A 80 8.06 -30.38 -29.56
CA THR A 80 8.76 -29.09 -29.61
C THR A 80 7.92 -27.89 -29.16
N ASP A 81 6.60 -28.00 -29.28
CA ASP A 81 5.68 -26.90 -29.06
C ASP A 81 5.03 -26.99 -27.67
N TYR A 82 5.39 -28.01 -26.86
CA TYR A 82 4.77 -28.28 -25.56
C TYR A 82 4.71 -27.05 -24.64
N LEU A 83 5.81 -26.29 -24.55
CA LEU A 83 5.87 -25.09 -23.72
C LEU A 83 4.87 -23.99 -24.13
N ILE A 84 4.42 -23.98 -25.39
CA ILE A 84 3.44 -23.01 -25.90
C ILE A 84 2.04 -23.35 -25.41
N PHE A 85 1.77 -24.63 -25.18
CA PHE A 85 0.49 -25.13 -24.67
C PHE A 85 0.44 -25.19 -23.14
N LEU A 86 1.44 -24.64 -22.45
CA LEU A 86 1.39 -24.44 -21.01
C LEU A 86 0.88 -23.03 -20.69
N ASP A 87 0.15 -22.93 -19.60
CA ASP A 87 -0.22 -21.66 -19.00
C ASP A 87 0.90 -21.10 -18.10
N ASP A 88 0.66 -19.93 -17.52
CA ASP A 88 1.62 -19.21 -16.69
C ASP A 88 1.93 -19.93 -15.35
N TYR A 89 1.27 -21.07 -15.07
CA TYR A 89 1.50 -21.94 -13.91
C TYR A 89 2.13 -23.30 -14.30
N ASN A 90 2.58 -23.45 -15.56
CA ASN A 90 3.07 -24.69 -16.15
C ASN A 90 2.02 -25.83 -16.22
N ASN A 91 0.72 -25.52 -16.18
CA ASN A 91 -0.35 -26.48 -16.43
C ASN A 91 -0.76 -26.47 -17.91
N LEU A 92 -1.34 -27.56 -18.40
CA LEU A 92 -1.77 -27.67 -19.79
C LEU A 92 -2.99 -26.78 -20.06
N ASP A 93 -2.82 -25.81 -20.94
CA ASP A 93 -3.88 -24.92 -21.39
C ASP A 93 -4.70 -25.60 -22.51
N VAL A 94 -5.82 -26.20 -22.12
CA VAL A 94 -6.70 -26.96 -23.02
C VAL A 94 -7.37 -26.08 -24.07
N GLU A 95 -7.51 -24.76 -23.83
CA GLU A 95 -8.11 -23.82 -24.79
C GLU A 95 -7.22 -23.56 -26.01
N LYS A 96 -5.90 -23.76 -25.86
CA LYS A 96 -4.94 -23.66 -26.97
C LYS A 96 -4.86 -24.94 -27.82
N LEU A 97 -5.36 -26.07 -27.32
CA LEU A 97 -5.27 -27.35 -28.02
C LEU A 97 -6.22 -27.40 -29.22
N THR A 98 -5.74 -27.99 -30.33
CA THR A 98 -6.57 -28.23 -31.51
C THR A 98 -7.62 -29.33 -31.27
N GLU A 99 -8.58 -29.50 -32.19
CA GLU A 99 -9.66 -30.47 -32.03
C GLU A 99 -9.19 -31.90 -31.67
N PRO A 100 -9.77 -32.51 -30.61
CA PRO A 100 -9.32 -33.79 -30.12
C PRO A 100 -9.61 -34.94 -31.08
N LEU A 101 -8.80 -36.00 -30.96
CA LEU A 101 -9.02 -37.28 -31.63
C LEU A 101 -9.91 -38.17 -30.76
N ILE A 102 -11.18 -38.29 -31.15
CA ILE A 102 -12.18 -39.07 -30.41
C ILE A 102 -12.25 -40.51 -30.94
N TYR A 103 -12.28 -41.47 -30.01
CA TYR A 103 -12.35 -42.90 -30.31
C TYR A 103 -13.63 -43.29 -31.04
N SER A 104 -13.51 -44.25 -31.96
CA SER A 104 -14.59 -44.63 -32.88
C SER A 104 -15.83 -45.15 -32.17
N PHE A 105 -15.66 -45.82 -31.03
CA PHE A 105 -16.78 -46.33 -30.22
C PHE A 105 -17.59 -45.24 -29.52
N CYS A 106 -17.13 -43.98 -29.49
CA CYS A 106 -17.83 -42.86 -28.86
C CYS A 106 -18.94 -42.34 -29.78
N THR A 107 -20.08 -43.04 -29.77
CA THR A 107 -21.29 -42.65 -30.52
C THR A 107 -22.13 -41.64 -29.73
N LYS A 108 -22.97 -40.87 -30.45
CA LYS A 108 -23.91 -39.92 -29.85
C LYS A 108 -24.80 -40.56 -28.78
N GLU A 109 -25.24 -41.80 -29.03
CA GLU A 109 -26.03 -42.60 -28.11
C GLU A 109 -25.26 -42.97 -26.85
N LEU A 110 -24.01 -43.42 -27.00
CA LEU A 110 -23.15 -43.78 -25.86
C LEU A 110 -22.86 -42.57 -24.97
N LEU A 111 -22.53 -41.43 -25.59
CA LEU A 111 -22.25 -40.19 -24.87
C LEU A 111 -23.49 -39.71 -24.12
N ASN A 112 -24.66 -39.67 -24.75
CA ASN A 112 -25.90 -39.28 -24.08
C ASN A 112 -26.28 -40.20 -22.92
N LYS A 113 -26.03 -41.52 -23.05
CA LYS A 113 -26.32 -42.49 -22.00
C LYS A 113 -25.40 -42.35 -20.79
N LEU A 114 -24.13 -42.00 -21.01
CA LEU A 114 -23.10 -42.08 -19.96
C LEU A 114 -22.67 -40.74 -19.40
N ARG A 115 -22.77 -39.63 -20.14
CA ARG A 115 -22.24 -38.31 -19.74
C ARG A 115 -22.88 -37.79 -18.45
N LEU A 116 -22.10 -37.04 -17.68
CA LEU A 116 -22.64 -36.07 -16.75
C LEU A 116 -23.16 -34.87 -17.55
N GLN A 117 -24.42 -34.48 -17.36
CA GLN A 117 -25.01 -33.35 -18.10
C GLN A 117 -24.51 -32.01 -17.54
N PRO A 118 -23.99 -31.09 -18.37
CA PRO A 118 -23.57 -29.77 -17.92
C PRO A 118 -24.76 -28.90 -17.50
N GLU A 119 -24.59 -28.06 -16.49
CA GLU A 119 -25.64 -27.18 -15.95
C GLU A 119 -26.01 -26.04 -16.92
N VAL A 120 -25.10 -25.65 -17.81
CA VAL A 120 -25.29 -24.56 -18.78
C VAL A 120 -24.97 -25.07 -20.20
N PRO A 121 -25.93 -25.09 -21.13
CA PRO A 121 -25.68 -25.48 -22.52
C PRO A 121 -24.82 -24.47 -23.27
N LEU A 122 -24.01 -24.92 -24.23
CA LEU A 122 -23.28 -24.01 -25.12
C LEU A 122 -24.29 -23.30 -26.07
N LYS A 123 -24.30 -21.96 -26.10
CA LYS A 123 -25.25 -21.17 -26.91
C LYS A 123 -24.88 -21.18 -28.40
N ARG A 124 -25.84 -21.54 -29.26
CA ARG A 124 -25.71 -21.49 -30.73
C ARG A 124 -26.14 -20.12 -31.25
N LEU A 125 -25.27 -19.43 -32.00
CA LEU A 125 -25.62 -18.21 -32.72
C LEU A 125 -26.30 -18.59 -34.03
N VAL A 126 -27.57 -18.20 -34.20
CA VAL A 126 -28.29 -18.30 -35.48
C VAL A 126 -28.24 -16.93 -36.14
N ASP A 127 -27.76 -16.89 -37.37
CA ASP A 127 -27.51 -15.70 -38.19
C ASP A 127 -28.81 -15.32 -38.93
N THR A 128 -29.36 -14.13 -38.69
CA THR A 128 -30.46 -13.58 -39.51
C THR A 128 -30.23 -12.10 -39.79
N ARG A 129 -29.87 -11.82 -41.05
CA ARG A 129 -30.03 -10.53 -41.73
C ARG A 129 -31.42 -10.48 -42.34
N GLY A 130 -32.13 -9.35 -42.26
CA GLY A 130 -33.29 -9.10 -43.11
C GLY A 130 -34.38 -8.22 -42.48
N ASP A 131 -34.43 -7.00 -43.01
CA ASP A 131 -35.59 -6.12 -43.19
C ASP A 131 -36.15 -5.25 -42.06
N LYS A 132 -36.19 -3.96 -42.43
CA LYS A 132 -36.87 -2.81 -41.82
C LYS A 132 -38.33 -2.83 -42.25
N GLU A 133 -39.23 -2.42 -41.37
CA GLU A 133 -40.40 -1.60 -41.75
C GLU A 133 -40.93 -0.81 -40.54
N GLU A 134 -41.46 0.38 -40.84
CA GLU A 134 -41.90 1.45 -39.95
C GLU A 134 -43.38 1.34 -39.55
N GLY A 135 -43.79 2.11 -38.52
CA GLY A 135 -45.19 2.43 -38.17
C GLY A 135 -45.66 1.73 -36.88
N GLU A 136 -46.40 2.30 -35.94
CA GLU A 136 -47.10 3.59 -35.83
C GLU A 136 -47.39 3.83 -34.32
N ILE A 137 -47.63 5.08 -33.95
CA ILE A 137 -47.94 5.55 -32.60
C ILE A 137 -49.46 5.43 -32.37
N SER A 138 -49.87 4.92 -31.20
CA SER A 138 -51.20 5.22 -30.63
C SER A 138 -51.10 5.40 -29.12
N GLU A 139 -51.43 6.60 -28.65
CA GLU A 139 -51.64 6.96 -27.25
C GLU A 139 -53.00 6.44 -26.75
N SER A 140 -53.03 5.93 -25.52
CA SER A 140 -54.21 6.01 -24.64
C SER A 140 -53.76 5.82 -23.19
N ASP A 141 -54.15 6.80 -22.37
CA ASP A 141 -53.79 7.06 -20.98
C ASP A 141 -54.39 6.10 -19.93
N GLU A 142 -53.77 6.19 -18.74
CA GLU A 142 -54.29 5.95 -17.38
C GLU A 142 -54.56 4.50 -16.92
N ASP A 143 -53.65 3.94 -16.10
CA ASP A 143 -53.85 3.88 -14.63
C ASP A 143 -52.70 3.15 -13.88
N GLU A 144 -52.51 3.60 -12.64
CA GLU A 144 -51.44 3.30 -11.70
C GLU A 144 -51.30 1.82 -11.31
N GLU A 145 -50.08 1.28 -11.36
CA GLU A 145 -49.56 0.31 -10.39
C GLU A 145 -48.03 0.19 -10.54
N GLU A 146 -47.29 0.68 -9.54
CA GLU A 146 -45.84 0.54 -9.42
C GLU A 146 -45.43 -0.94 -9.36
N LYS A 147 -45.04 -1.50 -10.51
CA LYS A 147 -44.18 -2.68 -10.58
C LYS A 147 -42.84 -2.27 -11.13
N GLU A 148 -41.80 -2.40 -10.30
CA GLU A 148 -40.39 -2.24 -10.66
C GLU A 148 -40.08 -3.11 -11.90
N LYS A 149 -40.21 -2.51 -13.08
CA LYS A 149 -39.68 -3.09 -14.31
C LYS A 149 -38.16 -3.04 -14.21
N GLU A 150 -37.57 -4.22 -14.08
CA GLU A 150 -36.16 -4.50 -14.29
C GLU A 150 -35.65 -3.70 -15.49
N LYS A 151 -34.89 -2.64 -15.22
CA LYS A 151 -34.14 -1.93 -16.24
C LYS A 151 -33.16 -2.94 -16.84
N LYS A 152 -33.44 -3.41 -18.06
CA LYS A 152 -32.46 -4.02 -18.97
C LYS A 152 -31.20 -3.17 -18.93
N TYR A 153 -30.14 -3.68 -18.31
CA TYR A 153 -28.82 -3.07 -18.37
C TYR A 153 -28.34 -3.16 -19.82
N GLU A 154 -28.27 -2.03 -20.51
CA GLU A 154 -27.52 -1.90 -21.75
C GLU A 154 -26.06 -2.29 -21.46
N TYR A 155 -25.64 -3.43 -22.01
CA TYR A 155 -24.24 -3.82 -22.10
C TYR A 155 -23.73 -3.46 -23.49
N ASN A 156 -22.70 -2.60 -23.54
CA ASN A 156 -21.53 -2.63 -24.42
C ASN A 156 -21.08 -1.21 -24.84
N GLU A 157 -20.46 -0.46 -23.92
CA GLU A 157 -19.38 0.43 -24.36
C GLU A 157 -18.15 -0.45 -24.58
N ALA A 158 -17.81 -0.74 -25.84
CA ALA A 158 -16.49 -1.27 -26.15
C ALA A 158 -15.47 -0.16 -25.83
N TYR A 159 -14.57 -0.39 -24.87
CA TYR A 159 -13.51 0.56 -24.57
C TYR A 159 -12.54 0.61 -25.76
N GLU A 160 -12.64 1.66 -26.59
CA GLU A 160 -11.59 1.95 -27.57
C GLU A 160 -10.28 2.23 -26.83
N ILE A 161 -9.17 1.73 -27.37
CA ILE A 161 -7.85 1.98 -26.79
C ILE A 161 -7.40 3.38 -27.28
N PRO A 162 -7.19 4.35 -26.38
CA PRO A 162 -6.72 5.67 -26.73
C PRO A 162 -5.34 5.65 -27.39
N GLU A 163 -5.07 6.67 -28.19
CA GLU A 163 -3.83 6.84 -28.95
C GLU A 163 -2.57 6.77 -28.06
N GLU A 164 -2.66 7.27 -26.83
CA GLU A 164 -1.55 7.32 -25.88
C GLU A 164 -1.06 5.93 -25.46
N ARG A 165 -1.91 4.89 -25.55
CA ARG A 165 -1.58 3.53 -25.10
C ARG A 165 -1.82 2.43 -26.15
N LYS A 166 -2.21 2.78 -27.38
CA LYS A 166 -2.41 1.83 -28.49
C LYS A 166 -1.15 1.08 -28.91
N ASP A 167 0.02 1.63 -28.60
CA ASP A 167 1.33 1.06 -28.92
C ASP A 167 1.66 -0.17 -28.05
N ILE A 168 1.06 -0.25 -26.86
CA ILE A 168 1.34 -1.32 -25.90
C ILE A 168 0.12 -2.19 -25.54
N PHE A 169 -1.10 -1.73 -25.76
CA PHE A 169 -2.32 -2.50 -25.53
C PHE A 169 -2.97 -2.99 -26.83
N ILE A 170 -3.58 -4.18 -26.77
CA ILE A 170 -4.42 -4.75 -27.83
C ILE A 170 -5.79 -5.16 -27.27
N LEU A 171 -6.83 -5.10 -28.10
CA LEU A 171 -8.16 -5.58 -27.73
C LEU A 171 -8.28 -7.08 -27.98
N THR A 172 -8.63 -7.84 -26.95
CA THR A 172 -8.93 -9.28 -27.06
C THR A 172 -10.43 -9.50 -27.17
N ARG A 173 -10.86 -10.26 -28.17
CA ARG A 173 -12.27 -10.62 -28.36
C ARG A 173 -12.63 -11.78 -27.42
N GLY A 174 -13.84 -11.76 -26.87
CA GLY A 174 -14.37 -12.85 -26.04
C GLY A 174 -14.18 -12.70 -24.53
N VAL A 175 -13.43 -11.69 -24.06
CA VAL A 175 -13.35 -11.37 -22.63
C VAL A 175 -14.60 -10.58 -22.21
N PRO A 176 -15.40 -11.06 -21.24
CA PRO A 176 -16.60 -10.35 -20.80
C PRO A 176 -16.22 -9.08 -20.04
N ILE A 177 -16.62 -7.92 -20.56
CA ILE A 177 -16.39 -6.63 -19.91
C ILE A 177 -17.38 -6.46 -18.74
N PRO A 178 -16.92 -6.23 -17.50
CA PRO A 178 -17.83 -6.02 -16.37
C PRO A 178 -18.70 -4.76 -16.55
N PRO A 179 -19.98 -4.80 -16.13
CA PRO A 179 -20.90 -3.66 -16.29
C PRO A 179 -20.42 -2.43 -15.54
N LEU A 180 -20.82 -1.24 -16.00
CA LEU A 180 -20.63 -0.01 -15.23
C LEU A 180 -21.33 -0.11 -13.86
N ILE A 181 -20.56 0.15 -12.80
CA ILE A 181 -21.05 0.23 -11.44
C ILE A 181 -21.71 1.60 -11.26
N ARG A 182 -22.95 1.62 -10.78
CA ARG A 182 -23.61 2.89 -10.42
C ARG A 182 -22.85 3.58 -9.28
N GLU A 183 -22.78 4.91 -9.34
CA GLU A 183 -22.12 5.70 -8.30
C GLU A 183 -22.70 5.41 -6.91
N GLU A 184 -21.80 5.10 -5.96
CA GLU A 184 -22.17 4.83 -4.58
C GLU A 184 -22.44 6.15 -3.84
N THR A 185 -23.62 6.28 -3.25
CA THR A 185 -24.01 7.43 -2.44
C THR A 185 -23.51 7.31 -0.99
N GLN A 186 -23.45 8.44 -0.28
CA GLN A 186 -23.15 8.46 1.16
C GLN A 186 -24.07 7.54 1.97
N LYS A 187 -25.36 7.48 1.62
CA LYS A 187 -26.34 6.61 2.30
C LYS A 187 -26.00 5.14 2.09
N GLN A 188 -25.74 4.72 0.85
CA GLN A 188 -25.37 3.33 0.55
C GLN A 188 -24.06 2.91 1.21
N SER A 189 -23.05 3.78 1.22
CA SER A 189 -21.80 3.53 1.94
C SER A 189 -22.03 3.37 3.45
N LYS A 190 -22.89 4.20 4.06
CA LYS A 190 -23.28 4.06 5.46
C LYS A 190 -24.01 2.74 5.71
N ASP A 191 -24.98 2.39 4.87
CA ASP A 191 -25.74 1.15 4.99
C ASP A 191 -24.83 -0.09 4.86
N ASN A 192 -23.84 -0.05 3.96
CA ASN A 192 -22.84 -1.11 3.80
C ASN A 192 -22.04 -1.34 5.08
N ARG A 193 -21.63 -0.26 5.77
CA ARG A 193 -20.89 -0.35 7.04
C ARG A 193 -21.75 -0.83 8.19
N GLU A 194 -23.01 -0.39 8.27
CA GLU A 194 -23.92 -0.77 9.36
C GLU A 194 -24.34 -2.24 9.26
N LYS A 195 -24.43 -2.79 8.04
CA LYS A 195 -24.73 -4.21 7.78
C LYS A 195 -23.51 -5.12 7.81
N TYR A 196 -22.31 -4.57 7.97
CA TYR A 196 -21.08 -5.36 7.96
C TYR A 196 -20.95 -6.18 9.24
N HIS A 197 -20.75 -7.49 9.05
CA HIS A 197 -20.38 -8.42 10.10
C HIS A 197 -19.02 -9.03 9.76
N GLU A 198 -18.06 -8.83 10.66
CA GLU A 198 -16.70 -9.34 10.48
C GLU A 198 -16.69 -10.88 10.50
N ALA A 199 -16.04 -11.47 9.50
CA ALA A 199 -15.74 -12.89 9.42
C ALA A 199 -14.22 -13.11 9.46
N SER A 200 -13.79 -14.30 9.89
CA SER A 200 -12.37 -14.66 9.96
C SER A 200 -11.70 -14.67 8.58
N SER A 201 -12.46 -14.97 7.52
CA SER A 201 -12.01 -15.00 6.13
C SER A 201 -11.85 -13.62 5.49
N ASP A 202 -12.29 -12.55 6.15
CA ASP A 202 -12.27 -11.21 5.56
C ASP A 202 -10.85 -10.70 5.36
N THR A 203 -10.62 -10.10 4.20
CA THR A 203 -9.39 -9.38 3.91
C THR A 203 -9.27 -8.13 4.79
N TRP A 204 -8.05 -7.62 4.92
CA TRP A 204 -7.80 -6.41 5.72
C TRP A 204 -8.58 -5.20 5.19
N VAL A 205 -8.78 -5.10 3.87
CA VAL A 205 -9.50 -3.98 3.25
C VAL A 205 -11.00 -4.07 3.53
N GLU A 206 -11.58 -5.27 3.53
CA GLU A 206 -12.98 -5.48 3.94
C GLU A 206 -13.20 -5.08 5.40
N LYS A 207 -12.27 -5.44 6.29
CA LYS A 207 -12.27 -5.06 7.70
C LYS A 207 -12.11 -3.56 7.90
N PHE A 208 -11.14 -2.97 7.20
CA PHE A 208 -10.85 -1.54 7.30
C PHE A 208 -12.00 -0.66 6.78
N MET A 209 -12.60 -1.06 5.65
CA MET A 209 -13.71 -0.34 5.05
C MET A 209 -15.08 -0.72 5.65
N MET A 210 -15.12 -1.77 6.48
CA MET A 210 -16.35 -2.40 6.98
C MET A 210 -17.32 -2.70 5.82
N ASN A 211 -16.84 -3.39 4.79
CA ASN A 211 -17.60 -3.58 3.55
C ASN A 211 -17.12 -4.83 2.80
N LYS A 212 -18.03 -5.78 2.53
CA LYS A 212 -17.75 -7.06 1.85
C LYS A 212 -17.58 -6.96 0.33
N ASN A 213 -17.74 -5.77 -0.24
CA ASN A 213 -17.64 -5.59 -1.69
C ASN A 213 -16.19 -5.47 -2.19
N TYR A 214 -15.21 -5.48 -1.29
CA TYR A 214 -13.79 -5.43 -1.62
C TYR A 214 -13.19 -6.83 -1.71
N HIS A 215 -12.18 -7.00 -2.54
CA HIS A 215 -11.36 -8.21 -2.60
C HIS A 215 -9.94 -7.85 -3.05
N ILE A 216 -8.99 -8.76 -2.83
CA ILE A 216 -7.59 -8.59 -3.21
C ILE A 216 -7.24 -9.66 -4.24
N VAL A 217 -6.61 -9.23 -5.33
CA VAL A 217 -5.98 -10.10 -6.33
C VAL A 217 -4.47 -9.95 -6.17
N ASP A 218 -3.81 -11.04 -5.81
CA ASP A 218 -2.35 -11.08 -5.72
C ASP A 218 -1.72 -11.31 -7.10
N ASN A 219 -0.43 -11.01 -7.21
CA ASN A 219 0.34 -11.23 -8.44
C ASN A 219 1.70 -11.87 -8.09
N GLU A 220 2.51 -12.10 -9.13
CA GLU A 220 3.77 -12.85 -9.07
C GLU A 220 4.83 -12.19 -8.18
N GLY A 221 4.70 -10.90 -7.90
CA GLY A 221 5.54 -10.17 -6.96
C GLY A 221 6.91 -9.74 -7.48
N GLY A 222 7.82 -9.44 -6.54
CA GLY A 222 9.13 -8.88 -6.85
C GLY A 222 9.05 -7.47 -7.43
N GLY A 223 10.06 -7.07 -8.21
CA GLY A 223 10.12 -5.72 -8.78
C GLY A 223 9.02 -5.42 -9.80
N ASP A 224 8.30 -6.44 -10.29
CA ASP A 224 7.26 -6.34 -11.31
C ASP A 224 5.86 -6.05 -10.75
N CYS A 225 5.65 -6.15 -9.45
CA CYS A 225 4.32 -6.12 -8.84
C CYS A 225 3.46 -4.92 -9.22
N LEU A 226 4.00 -3.69 -9.25
CA LEU A 226 3.24 -2.52 -9.69
C LEU A 226 2.79 -2.65 -11.15
N PHE A 227 3.69 -3.07 -12.04
CA PHE A 227 3.37 -3.26 -13.45
C PHE A 227 2.37 -4.40 -13.66
N ALA A 228 2.46 -5.47 -12.87
CA ALA A 228 1.51 -6.58 -12.87
C ALA A 228 0.11 -6.09 -12.46
N THR A 229 -0.02 -5.31 -11.38
CA THR A 229 -1.34 -4.75 -11.00
C THR A 229 -1.97 -3.90 -12.10
N ILE A 230 -1.17 -3.14 -12.87
CA ILE A 230 -1.66 -2.35 -14.00
C ILE A 230 -2.09 -3.27 -15.16
N ARG A 231 -1.26 -4.27 -15.52
CA ARG A 231 -1.56 -5.29 -16.54
C ARG A 231 -2.89 -5.97 -16.23
N ASP A 232 -3.06 -6.45 -15.00
CA ASP A 232 -4.21 -7.24 -14.57
C ASP A 232 -5.50 -6.41 -14.53
N ALA A 233 -5.39 -5.13 -14.11
CA ALA A 233 -6.50 -4.19 -14.13
C ALA A 233 -7.02 -3.94 -15.57
N PHE A 234 -6.13 -3.69 -16.53
CA PHE A 234 -6.52 -3.49 -17.94
C PHE A 234 -7.01 -4.78 -18.62
N SER A 235 -6.44 -5.94 -18.26
CA SER A 235 -6.91 -7.25 -18.73
C SER A 235 -8.39 -7.46 -18.42
N SER A 236 -8.87 -6.98 -17.26
CA SER A 236 -10.28 -7.07 -16.86
C SER A 236 -11.26 -6.29 -17.74
N ILE A 237 -10.77 -5.41 -18.61
CA ILE A 237 -11.57 -4.68 -19.61
C ILE A 237 -11.14 -5.01 -21.05
N SER A 238 -10.60 -6.22 -21.25
CA SER A 238 -10.18 -6.75 -22.56
C SER A 238 -9.00 -6.03 -23.22
N GLN A 239 -8.28 -5.16 -22.48
CA GLN A 239 -7.08 -4.49 -22.97
C GLN A 239 -5.84 -5.26 -22.49
N GLN A 240 -5.26 -6.07 -23.38
CA GLN A 240 -4.11 -6.92 -23.05
C GLN A 240 -2.79 -6.20 -23.29
N SER A 241 -1.86 -6.33 -22.34
CA SER A 241 -0.48 -5.86 -22.42
C SER A 241 0.42 -6.80 -21.63
N SER A 242 1.72 -6.51 -21.54
CA SER A 242 2.67 -7.27 -20.72
C SER A 242 3.51 -6.34 -19.86
N VAL A 243 4.03 -6.86 -18.74
CA VAL A 243 4.94 -6.13 -17.86
C VAL A 243 6.12 -5.55 -18.64
N ASN A 244 6.70 -6.33 -19.56
CA ASN A 244 7.80 -5.88 -20.41
C ASN A 244 7.42 -4.68 -21.30
N LYS A 245 6.20 -4.65 -21.86
CA LYS A 245 5.73 -3.50 -22.65
C LYS A 245 5.55 -2.25 -21.78
N LEU A 246 4.95 -2.40 -20.59
CA LEU A 246 4.77 -1.31 -19.63
C LEU A 246 6.12 -0.73 -19.16
N ARG A 247 7.07 -1.59 -18.79
CA ARG A 247 8.42 -1.19 -18.40
C ARG A 247 9.17 -0.51 -19.55
N LYS A 248 9.04 -1.01 -20.78
CA LYS A 248 9.64 -0.38 -21.95
C LYS A 248 9.10 1.04 -22.14
N LYS A 249 7.78 1.22 -22.08
CA LYS A 249 7.14 2.53 -22.21
C LYS A 249 7.63 3.50 -21.11
N LEU A 250 7.73 3.04 -19.86
CA LEU A 250 8.33 3.84 -18.78
C LEU A 250 9.80 4.17 -19.02
N ALA A 251 10.61 3.21 -19.46
CA ALA A 251 12.03 3.42 -19.71
C ALA A 251 12.27 4.46 -20.82
N ASP A 252 11.37 4.56 -21.79
CA ASP A 252 11.49 5.51 -22.89
C ASP A 252 11.30 6.97 -22.40
N GLU A 253 10.59 7.18 -21.28
CA GLU A 253 10.42 8.49 -20.61
C GLU A 253 11.64 8.91 -19.75
N ALA A 254 12.64 8.04 -19.55
CA ALA A 254 13.84 8.41 -18.80
C ALA A 254 14.70 9.40 -19.61
N THR A 255 15.00 10.55 -19.01
CA THR A 255 15.85 11.61 -19.53
C THR A 255 17.23 11.60 -18.86
N ASP A 256 18.19 12.35 -19.41
CA ASP A 256 19.51 12.53 -18.78
C ASP A 256 19.39 13.10 -17.36
N GLN A 257 18.53 14.08 -17.15
CA GLN A 257 18.28 14.66 -15.82
C GLN A 257 17.80 13.60 -14.81
N ILE A 258 16.90 12.72 -15.22
CA ILE A 258 16.41 11.63 -14.36
C ILE A 258 17.56 10.67 -14.06
N TYR A 259 18.30 10.25 -15.08
CA TYR A 259 19.45 9.36 -14.93
C TYR A 259 20.52 9.93 -13.98
N GLU A 260 20.90 11.19 -14.18
CA GLU A 260 21.88 11.91 -13.35
C GLU A 260 21.42 11.94 -11.89
N GLY A 261 20.14 12.23 -11.62
CA GLY A 261 19.59 12.19 -10.26
C GLY A 261 19.75 10.82 -9.58
N TYR A 262 19.40 9.72 -10.26
CA TYR A 262 19.64 8.37 -9.70
C TYR A 262 21.12 8.05 -9.51
N LYS A 263 21.98 8.50 -10.44
CA LYS A 263 23.42 8.26 -10.41
C LYS A 263 24.07 8.99 -9.24
N GLU A 264 23.73 10.26 -9.04
CA GLU A 264 24.20 11.10 -7.93
C GLU A 264 23.84 10.48 -6.58
N HIS A 265 22.59 10.05 -6.40
CA HIS A 265 22.17 9.39 -5.17
C HIS A 265 22.93 8.09 -4.92
N TYR A 266 23.05 7.23 -5.94
CA TYR A 266 23.82 5.98 -5.82
C TYR A 266 25.28 6.26 -5.44
N ASP A 267 25.95 7.18 -6.14
CA ASP A 267 27.37 7.48 -5.92
C ASP A 267 27.60 8.08 -4.54
N MET A 268 26.74 9.00 -4.11
CA MET A 268 26.78 9.61 -2.79
C MET A 268 26.67 8.56 -1.68
N TYR A 269 25.65 7.70 -1.70
CA TYR A 269 25.47 6.68 -0.67
C TYR A 269 26.56 5.60 -0.72
N ASN A 270 27.05 5.23 -1.91
CA ASN A 270 28.13 4.27 -2.05
C ASN A 270 29.46 4.85 -1.52
N ALA A 271 29.78 6.11 -1.81
CA ALA A 271 30.94 6.80 -1.27
C ALA A 271 30.87 6.92 0.27
N SER A 272 29.68 7.23 0.79
CA SER A 272 29.41 7.23 2.22
C SER A 272 29.67 5.85 2.83
N LEU A 273 29.13 4.78 2.24
CA LEU A 273 29.29 3.42 2.72
C LEU A 273 30.77 2.99 2.81
N ILE A 274 31.58 3.38 1.82
CA ILE A 274 33.03 3.13 1.79
C ILE A 274 33.72 3.91 2.92
N THR A 275 33.40 5.20 3.06
CA THR A 275 33.96 6.08 4.11
C THR A 275 33.64 5.55 5.50
N ASP A 276 32.36 5.25 5.77
CA ASP A 276 31.90 4.73 7.06
C ASP A 276 32.58 3.39 7.36
N THR A 277 32.73 2.51 6.35
CA THR A 277 33.44 1.22 6.51
C THR A 277 34.92 1.40 6.91
N ASN A 278 35.61 2.36 6.30
CA ASN A 278 37.01 2.63 6.62
C ASN A 278 37.15 3.24 8.02
N LYS A 279 36.27 4.17 8.39
CA LYS A 279 36.28 4.80 9.72
C LYS A 279 35.94 3.80 10.83
N ILE A 280 34.99 2.88 10.61
CA ILE A 280 34.70 1.77 11.55
C ILE A 280 35.97 0.95 11.82
N LYS A 281 36.71 0.55 10.76
CA LYS A 281 37.97 -0.20 10.92
C LYS A 281 39.04 0.60 11.69
N GLN A 282 39.12 1.90 11.46
CA GLN A 282 40.05 2.78 12.18
C GLN A 282 39.70 2.85 13.68
N LEU A 283 38.43 3.07 14.02
CA LEU A 283 37.95 3.12 15.40
C LEU A 283 38.14 1.78 16.12
N GLU A 284 37.95 0.66 15.41
CA GLU A 284 38.22 -0.67 15.95
C GLU A 284 39.72 -0.86 16.30
N ALA A 285 40.61 -0.47 15.39
CA ALA A 285 42.05 -0.52 15.62
C ALA A 285 42.49 0.40 16.78
N GLU A 286 41.95 1.61 16.85
CA GLU A 286 42.18 2.57 17.93
C GLU A 286 41.72 2.01 19.29
N TYR A 287 40.53 1.41 19.34
CA TYR A 287 40.01 0.78 20.55
C TYR A 287 40.89 -0.39 21.03
N LEU A 288 41.42 -1.21 20.10
CA LEU A 288 42.36 -2.28 20.43
C LEU A 288 43.68 -1.73 20.99
N MET A 289 44.21 -0.64 20.41
CA MET A 289 45.41 0.03 20.92
C MET A 289 45.18 0.58 22.34
N LEU A 290 44.04 1.23 22.59
CA LEU A 290 43.68 1.74 23.91
C LEU A 290 43.56 0.61 24.95
N LYS A 291 42.99 -0.55 24.57
CA LYS A 291 42.95 -1.74 25.44
C LYS A 291 44.33 -2.28 25.79
N GLN A 292 45.23 -2.36 24.81
CA GLN A 292 46.61 -2.79 25.04
C GLN A 292 47.35 -1.81 25.96
N ARG A 293 47.20 -0.50 25.71
CA ARG A 293 47.80 0.55 26.53
C ARG A 293 47.28 0.52 27.97
N PHE A 294 45.96 0.34 28.16
CA PHE A 294 45.34 0.17 29.48
C PHE A 294 45.95 -0.99 30.27
N ALA A 295 46.19 -2.14 29.60
CA ALA A 295 46.80 -3.31 30.23
C ALA A 295 48.28 -3.10 30.62
N SER A 296 48.99 -2.21 29.91
CA SER A 296 50.41 -1.93 30.15
C SER A 296 50.71 -0.87 31.21
N ILE A 297 49.73 -0.02 31.54
CA ILE A 297 49.91 1.10 32.49
C ILE A 297 49.52 0.66 33.89
N ILE A 298 50.35 1.01 34.88
CA ILE A 298 50.13 0.71 36.30
C ILE A 298 49.40 1.87 37.00
N ASP A 299 49.66 3.12 36.58
CA ASP A 299 49.05 4.29 37.20
C ASP A 299 47.53 4.32 37.02
N ARG A 300 46.82 4.42 38.14
CA ARG A 300 45.36 4.30 38.18
C ARG A 300 44.66 5.52 37.56
N ASN A 301 45.27 6.71 37.62
CA ASN A 301 44.68 7.92 37.02
C ASN A 301 44.82 7.88 35.50
N GLU A 302 45.98 7.47 34.98
CA GLU A 302 46.18 7.24 33.54
C GLU A 302 45.28 6.11 33.00
N GLN A 303 45.15 5.01 33.74
CA GLN A 303 44.18 3.95 33.40
C GLN A 303 42.74 4.49 33.30
N LYS A 304 42.33 5.38 34.21
CA LYS A 304 40.99 5.99 34.18
C LYS A 304 40.79 6.83 32.91
N ILE A 305 41.77 7.67 32.55
CA ILE A 305 41.72 8.49 31.33
C ILE A 305 41.58 7.61 30.08
N ILE A 306 42.39 6.56 29.97
CA ILE A 306 42.34 5.62 28.83
C ILE A 306 41.02 4.86 28.80
N SER A 307 40.47 4.49 29.96
CA SER A 307 39.16 3.84 30.04
C SER A 307 38.04 4.77 29.55
N GLU A 308 38.09 6.06 29.90
CA GLU A 308 37.12 7.05 29.43
C GLU A 308 37.25 7.31 27.92
N GLU A 309 38.47 7.40 27.40
CA GLU A 309 38.74 7.51 25.96
C GLU A 309 38.27 6.26 25.20
N ALA A 310 38.59 5.07 25.68
CA ALA A 310 38.15 3.80 25.09
C ALA A 310 36.62 3.67 25.07
N LYS A 311 35.93 4.18 26.10
CA LYS A 311 34.45 4.24 26.12
C LYS A 311 33.91 5.20 25.05
N LYS A 312 34.56 6.35 24.83
CA LYS A 312 34.17 7.30 23.77
C LYS A 312 34.37 6.69 22.39
N VAL A 313 35.54 6.12 22.11
CA VAL A 313 35.86 5.45 20.83
C VAL A 313 34.88 4.31 20.57
N LYS A 314 34.59 3.46 21.57
CA LYS A 314 33.59 2.41 21.44
C LYS A 314 32.19 2.95 21.13
N LYS A 315 31.76 4.01 21.82
CA LYS A 315 30.45 4.64 21.58
C LYS A 315 30.34 5.20 20.15
N GLU A 316 31.40 5.84 19.65
CA GLU A 316 31.45 6.35 18.27
C GLU A 316 31.43 5.20 17.25
N HIS A 317 32.21 4.15 17.50
CA HIS A 317 32.22 2.94 16.67
C HIS A 317 30.82 2.31 16.57
N ASP A 318 30.20 2.03 17.72
CA ASP A 318 28.89 1.34 17.77
C ASP A 318 27.80 2.19 17.11
N LYS A 319 27.85 3.52 17.28
CA LYS A 319 26.97 4.47 16.58
C LYS A 319 27.17 4.40 15.07
N LEU A 320 28.41 4.47 14.59
CA LEU A 320 28.71 4.47 13.15
C LEU A 320 28.35 3.14 12.48
N VAL A 321 28.43 2.02 13.21
CA VAL A 321 27.96 0.70 12.74
C VAL A 321 26.45 0.71 12.47
N GLU A 322 25.65 1.27 13.38
CA GLU A 322 24.21 1.38 13.19
C GLU A 322 23.85 2.39 12.08
N GLU A 323 24.53 3.55 12.00
CA GLU A 323 24.32 4.50 10.90
C GLU A 323 24.66 3.90 9.54
N LYS A 324 25.75 3.13 9.44
CA LYS A 324 26.11 2.40 8.23
C LYS A 324 25.00 1.45 7.79
N LYS A 325 24.32 0.79 8.73
CA LYS A 325 23.19 -0.09 8.42
C LYS A 325 22.02 0.68 7.81
N ILE A 326 21.74 1.90 8.29
CA ILE A 326 20.74 2.79 7.68
C ILE A 326 21.17 3.20 6.27
N THR A 327 22.43 3.62 6.07
CA THR A 327 22.98 3.93 4.74
C THR A 327 22.83 2.74 3.78
N MET A 328 23.08 1.51 4.25
CA MET A 328 22.89 0.30 3.44
C MET A 328 21.43 0.04 3.08
N GLN A 329 20.47 0.37 3.94
CA GLN A 329 19.03 0.27 3.65
C GLN A 329 18.63 1.28 2.57
N ILE A 330 19.08 2.54 2.69
CA ILE A 330 18.82 3.57 1.68
C ILE A 330 19.44 3.19 0.33
N LEU A 331 20.68 2.69 0.34
CA LEU A 331 21.37 2.25 -0.87
C LEU A 331 20.67 1.07 -1.58
N GLN A 332 19.85 0.26 -0.89
CA GLN A 332 19.08 -0.80 -1.55
C GLN A 332 18.16 -0.25 -2.64
N GLU A 333 17.55 0.93 -2.42
CA GLU A 333 16.66 1.58 -3.41
C GLU A 333 17.40 1.89 -4.72
N TYR A 334 18.71 2.17 -4.63
CA TYR A 334 19.55 2.58 -5.76
C TYR A 334 20.51 1.49 -6.25
N LYS A 335 20.48 0.30 -5.66
CA LYS A 335 21.46 -0.76 -5.93
C LYS A 335 21.52 -1.20 -7.40
N PHE A 336 20.40 -1.07 -8.11
CA PHE A 336 20.30 -1.39 -9.54
C PHE A 336 21.17 -0.47 -10.42
N MET A 337 21.62 0.69 -9.90
CA MET A 337 22.54 1.63 -10.56
C MET A 337 24.00 1.16 -10.58
N LYS A 338 24.33 0.06 -9.91
CA LYS A 338 25.69 -0.49 -9.92
C LYS A 338 26.15 -0.80 -11.36
N GLY A 339 27.21 -0.13 -11.80
CA GLY A 339 27.79 -0.29 -13.14
C GLY A 339 27.00 0.37 -14.27
N VAL A 340 26.04 1.22 -13.94
CA VAL A 340 25.27 2.03 -14.90
C VAL A 340 25.99 3.37 -15.08
N ASP A 341 26.53 3.61 -16.27
CA ASP A 341 27.36 4.78 -16.62
C ASP A 341 26.78 5.60 -17.79
N THR A 342 25.62 5.20 -18.31
CA THR A 342 24.98 5.80 -19.48
C THR A 342 23.46 5.70 -19.34
N LEU A 343 22.75 6.65 -19.95
CA LEU A 343 21.28 6.65 -20.01
C LEU A 343 20.73 5.34 -20.61
N ASP A 344 21.37 4.78 -21.65
CA ASP A 344 20.93 3.53 -22.27
C ASP A 344 21.02 2.32 -21.33
N LYS A 345 22.08 2.24 -20.51
CA LYS A 345 22.18 1.20 -19.48
C LYS A 345 21.13 1.40 -18.39
N PHE A 346 20.83 2.65 -18.03
CA PHE A 346 19.76 2.97 -17.08
C PHE A 346 18.38 2.54 -17.60
N LYS A 347 18.04 2.90 -18.84
CA LYS A 347 16.83 2.43 -19.54
C LYS A 347 16.76 0.90 -19.57
N SER A 348 17.89 0.25 -19.80
CA SER A 348 17.98 -1.23 -19.78
C SER A 348 17.74 -1.83 -18.39
N LYS A 349 18.04 -1.12 -17.29
CA LYS A 349 17.71 -1.53 -15.93
C LYS A 349 16.23 -1.36 -15.61
N ILE A 350 15.61 -0.25 -16.03
CA ILE A 350 14.16 -0.01 -15.85
C ILE A 350 13.34 -1.13 -16.52
N ARG A 351 13.81 -1.63 -17.65
CA ARG A 351 13.21 -2.75 -18.40
C ARG A 351 13.28 -4.12 -17.70
N LYS A 352 13.92 -4.23 -16.53
CA LYS A 352 14.10 -5.48 -15.78
C LYS A 352 13.51 -5.39 -14.38
N CYS A 353 13.23 -6.54 -13.77
CA CYS A 353 12.70 -6.66 -12.41
C CYS A 353 13.65 -6.17 -11.29
N GLU A 354 14.93 -5.90 -11.63
CA GLU A 354 15.87 -5.24 -10.71
C GLU A 354 15.43 -3.81 -10.34
N PHE A 355 14.71 -3.13 -11.24
CA PHE A 355 14.14 -1.81 -10.99
C PHE A 355 12.76 -1.93 -10.35
N TRP A 356 12.64 -1.40 -9.13
CA TRP A 356 11.39 -1.31 -8.39
C TRP A 356 10.78 0.06 -8.60
N ALA A 357 9.49 0.10 -8.93
CA ALA A 357 8.82 1.35 -9.25
C ALA A 357 8.72 2.26 -8.01
N ASP A 358 9.40 3.40 -8.08
CA ASP A 358 9.38 4.44 -7.07
C ASP A 358 8.38 5.56 -7.42
N THR A 359 8.49 6.71 -6.77
CA THR A 359 7.56 7.83 -6.94
C THR A 359 7.61 8.47 -8.33
N TRP A 360 8.78 8.50 -8.98
CA TRP A 360 8.90 8.93 -10.38
C TRP A 360 8.20 7.93 -11.31
N ALA A 361 8.45 6.63 -11.13
CA ALA A 361 7.83 5.59 -11.95
C ALA A 361 6.30 5.61 -11.83
N ILE A 362 5.76 5.75 -10.62
CA ILE A 362 4.30 5.85 -10.38
C ILE A 362 3.70 7.05 -11.11
N SER A 363 4.22 8.26 -10.89
CA SER A 363 3.67 9.48 -11.49
C SER A 363 3.79 9.49 -13.02
N THR A 364 4.89 8.95 -13.55
CA THR A 364 5.08 8.80 -14.99
C THR A 364 4.11 7.79 -15.59
N LEU A 365 3.92 6.62 -14.97
CA LEU A 365 2.95 5.61 -15.41
C LEU A 365 1.51 6.14 -15.39
N GLU A 366 1.14 6.91 -14.36
CA GLU A 366 -0.16 7.58 -14.29
C GLU A 366 -0.39 8.48 -15.52
N ARG A 367 0.60 9.29 -15.90
CA ARG A 367 0.52 10.17 -17.07
C ARG A 367 0.47 9.39 -18.39
N ILE A 368 1.43 8.50 -18.65
CA ILE A 368 1.59 7.86 -19.97
C ILE A 368 0.52 6.81 -20.26
N LEU A 369 -0.21 6.33 -19.24
CA LEU A 369 -1.33 5.40 -19.40
C LEU A 369 -2.69 6.08 -19.22
N ASN A 370 -2.70 7.36 -18.83
CA ASN A 370 -3.88 8.15 -18.46
C ASN A 370 -4.73 7.48 -17.35
N ILE A 371 -4.07 7.03 -16.28
CA ILE A 371 -4.67 6.37 -15.12
C ILE A 371 -4.28 7.05 -13.82
N LYS A 372 -5.04 6.84 -12.75
CA LYS A 372 -4.64 7.24 -11.40
C LYS A 372 -4.57 6.03 -10.47
N LEU A 373 -3.43 5.84 -9.81
CA LEU A 373 -3.29 4.82 -8.78
C LEU A 373 -3.79 5.38 -7.45
N ILE A 374 -4.68 4.63 -6.80
CA ILE A 374 -5.14 4.88 -5.43
C ILE A 374 -4.45 3.86 -4.54
N ILE A 375 -3.41 4.30 -3.84
CA ILE A 375 -2.54 3.42 -3.05
C ILE A 375 -3.06 3.37 -1.60
N LEU A 376 -3.46 2.18 -1.14
CA LEU A 376 -3.83 1.90 0.25
C LEU A 376 -2.75 1.03 0.90
N SER A 377 -2.28 1.39 2.08
CA SER A 377 -1.18 0.66 2.75
C SER A 377 -1.71 -0.31 3.80
N SER A 378 -1.69 -1.61 3.48
CA SER A 378 -1.93 -2.65 4.49
C SER A 378 -0.86 -2.69 5.57
N ASP A 379 0.37 -2.24 5.28
CA ASP A 379 1.42 -2.11 6.30
C ASP A 379 1.01 -1.08 7.36
N ASN A 380 0.55 0.11 6.95
CA ASN A 380 0.06 1.12 7.89
C ASN A 380 -1.14 0.61 8.70
N TYR A 381 -2.08 -0.10 8.05
CA TYR A 381 -3.21 -0.72 8.74
C TYR A 381 -2.75 -1.72 9.83
N LYS A 382 -1.86 -2.65 9.48
CA LYS A 382 -1.33 -3.67 10.41
C LYS A 382 -0.55 -3.06 11.58
N ASN A 383 0.12 -1.93 11.36
CA ASN A 383 0.82 -1.20 12.42
C ASN A 383 -0.09 -0.25 13.22
N GLY A 384 -1.41 -0.22 12.95
CA GLY A 384 -2.38 0.62 13.65
C GLY A 384 -2.37 2.10 13.22
N ASP A 385 -1.62 2.45 12.18
CA ASP A 385 -1.57 3.79 11.58
C ASP A 385 -2.73 4.00 10.60
N LEU A 386 -3.96 3.95 11.11
CA LEU A 386 -5.19 3.99 10.30
C LEU A 386 -5.35 5.30 9.52
N LYS A 387 -4.79 6.40 10.03
CA LYS A 387 -4.83 7.70 9.34
C LYS A 387 -3.91 7.72 8.12
N ASN A 388 -2.86 6.89 8.13
CA ASN A 388 -1.91 6.81 7.04
C ASN A 388 -2.16 5.70 6.01
N VAL A 389 -3.30 5.02 6.07
CA VAL A 389 -3.64 3.96 5.09
C VAL A 389 -3.68 4.50 3.66
N VAL A 390 -4.38 5.61 3.38
CA VAL A 390 -4.36 6.21 2.03
C VAL A 390 -3.03 6.92 1.79
N GLN A 391 -2.27 6.53 0.78
CA GLN A 391 -1.04 7.20 0.38
C GLN A 391 -1.33 8.17 -0.76
N CYS A 392 -1.06 9.45 -0.53
CA CYS A 392 -1.45 10.52 -1.46
C CYS A 392 -0.53 10.65 -2.69
N GLY A 393 0.59 9.91 -2.72
CA GLY A 393 1.62 10.02 -3.74
C GLY A 393 2.42 11.33 -3.65
N GLN A 394 3.43 11.43 -4.51
CA GLN A 394 4.23 12.64 -4.71
C GLN A 394 4.10 13.09 -6.16
N LEU A 395 4.06 14.39 -6.40
CA LEU A 395 4.03 14.97 -7.74
C LEU A 395 5.47 15.13 -8.23
N ASN A 396 6.03 14.09 -8.85
CA ASN A 396 7.41 14.05 -9.33
C ASN A 396 7.50 14.00 -10.87
N ASP A 397 6.41 14.38 -11.54
CA ASP A 397 6.32 14.46 -13.00
C ASP A 397 6.12 15.93 -13.39
N SER A 398 7.19 16.55 -13.88
CA SER A 398 7.21 17.97 -14.24
C SER A 398 6.26 18.30 -15.38
N ILE A 399 5.96 17.33 -16.26
CA ILE A 399 5.01 17.51 -17.36
C ILE A 399 3.59 17.65 -16.79
N LEU A 400 3.23 16.77 -15.85
CA LEU A 400 1.92 16.78 -15.20
C LEU A 400 1.76 18.03 -14.31
N GLU A 401 2.82 18.40 -13.59
CA GLU A 401 2.85 19.62 -12.77
C GLU A 401 2.65 20.87 -13.62
N ASN A 402 3.42 21.04 -14.70
CA ASN A 402 3.30 22.17 -15.62
C ASN A 402 1.94 22.23 -16.31
N LYS A 403 1.31 21.08 -16.59
CA LYS A 403 -0.04 21.03 -17.17
C LYS A 403 -1.10 21.57 -16.20
N GLY A 404 -0.89 21.45 -14.88
CA GLY A 404 -1.79 21.95 -13.85
C GLY A 404 -3.16 21.25 -13.77
N VAL A 405 -3.45 20.31 -14.68
CA VAL A 405 -4.69 19.55 -14.74
C VAL A 405 -4.43 18.12 -15.20
N PHE A 406 -5.04 17.16 -14.50
CA PHE A 406 -4.98 15.75 -14.83
C PHE A 406 -6.39 15.15 -14.86
N ASN A 407 -6.76 14.52 -15.96
CA ASN A 407 -8.08 13.90 -16.16
C ASN A 407 -7.91 12.40 -16.42
N PRO A 408 -7.66 11.58 -15.37
CA PRO A 408 -7.48 10.14 -15.52
C PRO A 408 -8.75 9.50 -16.08
N GLU A 409 -8.60 8.62 -17.06
CA GLU A 409 -9.71 7.82 -17.58
C GLU A 409 -10.11 6.73 -16.58
N PHE A 410 -9.11 6.11 -15.97
CA PHE A 410 -9.28 5.02 -15.03
C PHE A 410 -8.55 5.23 -13.71
N TYR A 411 -9.08 4.59 -12.68
CA TYR A 411 -8.55 4.53 -11.34
C TYR A 411 -8.32 3.08 -10.97
N ILE A 412 -7.11 2.77 -10.49
CA ILE A 412 -6.72 1.43 -10.05
C ILE A 412 -6.39 1.52 -8.58
N VAL A 413 -7.07 0.73 -7.75
CA VAL A 413 -6.83 0.70 -6.31
C VAL A 413 -5.83 -0.40 -6.02
N VAL A 414 -4.74 -0.08 -5.32
CA VAL A 414 -3.68 -1.05 -5.01
C VAL A 414 -3.41 -1.11 -3.51
N ASP A 415 -3.13 -2.31 -3.01
CA ASP A 415 -2.60 -2.56 -1.67
C ASP A 415 -1.07 -2.49 -1.72
N HIS A 416 -0.49 -1.55 -0.99
CA HIS A 416 0.94 -1.50 -0.74
C HIS A 416 1.28 -2.15 0.60
N THR A 417 1.87 -3.35 0.55
CA THR A 417 2.24 -4.14 1.74
C THR A 417 3.55 -3.70 2.38
N GLY A 418 4.18 -2.64 1.86
CA GLY A 418 5.49 -2.13 2.26
C GLY A 418 6.63 -2.55 1.32
N ASN A 419 6.47 -3.66 0.59
CA ASN A 419 7.46 -4.19 -0.36
C ASN A 419 6.84 -4.89 -1.57
N HIS A 420 5.52 -4.82 -1.73
CA HIS A 420 4.77 -5.47 -2.79
C HIS A 420 3.46 -4.70 -3.04
N TYR A 421 3.00 -4.71 -4.28
CA TYR A 421 1.73 -4.13 -4.70
C TYR A 421 0.76 -5.25 -5.09
N LYS A 422 -0.44 -5.26 -4.50
CA LYS A 422 -1.54 -6.14 -4.89
C LYS A 422 -2.70 -5.32 -5.43
N LEU A 423 -3.55 -5.92 -6.24
CA LEU A 423 -4.68 -5.23 -6.83
C LEU A 423 -5.89 -5.33 -5.89
N ILE A 424 -6.54 -4.20 -5.61
CA ILE A 424 -7.77 -4.16 -4.81
C ILE A 424 -8.95 -3.97 -5.77
N GLY A 425 -9.83 -4.96 -5.83
CA GLY A 425 -11.06 -4.90 -6.59
C GLY A 425 -12.24 -4.44 -5.75
N TYR A 426 -13.26 -3.88 -6.41
CA TYR A 426 -14.52 -3.46 -5.80
C TYR A 426 -15.70 -3.93 -6.67
N LYS A 427 -16.67 -4.63 -6.07
CA LYS A 427 -17.82 -5.24 -6.76
C LYS A 427 -17.43 -6.01 -8.03
N LYS A 428 -16.40 -6.86 -7.91
CA LYS A 428 -15.81 -7.67 -8.98
C LYS A 428 -15.11 -6.89 -10.12
N LYS A 429 -15.00 -5.56 -10.03
CA LYS A 429 -14.17 -4.76 -10.94
C LYS A 429 -12.77 -4.52 -10.37
N LEU A 430 -11.79 -4.52 -11.26
CA LEU A 430 -10.37 -4.29 -10.94
C LEU A 430 -9.86 -2.93 -11.45
N ILE A 431 -10.60 -2.28 -12.34
CA ILE A 431 -10.35 -0.95 -12.88
C ILE A 431 -11.65 -0.15 -12.88
N LEU A 432 -11.59 1.12 -12.45
CA LEU A 432 -12.76 1.93 -12.13
C LEU A 432 -12.75 3.26 -12.89
N LYS A 433 -13.89 3.73 -13.38
CA LYS A 433 -14.08 5.17 -13.71
C LYS A 433 -14.26 5.97 -12.41
N PHE A 434 -14.12 7.30 -12.45
CA PHE A 434 -14.29 8.15 -11.27
C PHE A 434 -15.64 7.93 -10.55
N SER A 435 -16.74 7.80 -11.31
CA SER A 435 -18.08 7.53 -10.77
C SER A 435 -18.16 6.20 -10.00
N GLU A 436 -17.31 5.23 -10.34
CA GLU A 436 -17.30 3.87 -9.78
C GLU A 436 -16.43 3.76 -8.51
N ILE A 437 -15.60 4.76 -8.21
CA ILE A 437 -14.80 4.78 -6.97
C ILE A 437 -15.77 4.81 -5.77
N PRO A 438 -15.61 3.89 -4.80
CA PRO A 438 -16.44 3.86 -3.59
C PRO A 438 -16.45 5.20 -2.84
N TYR A 439 -17.60 5.55 -2.27
CA TYR A 439 -17.80 6.86 -1.64
C TYR A 439 -16.78 7.13 -0.52
N ASP A 440 -16.48 6.11 0.29
CA ASP A 440 -15.54 6.23 1.39
C ASP A 440 -14.10 6.44 0.94
N ILE A 441 -13.69 5.82 -0.18
CA ILE A 441 -12.38 6.07 -0.78
C ILE A 441 -12.31 7.52 -1.28
N LYS A 442 -13.35 7.99 -1.99
CA LYS A 442 -13.41 9.39 -2.45
C LYS A 442 -13.31 10.37 -1.27
N LYS A 443 -14.03 10.08 -0.19
CA LYS A 443 -14.01 10.87 1.04
C LYS A 443 -12.65 10.83 1.72
N MET A 444 -12.04 9.67 1.90
CA MET A 444 -10.71 9.54 2.52
C MET A 444 -9.63 10.28 1.72
N ILE A 445 -9.65 10.19 0.39
CA ILE A 445 -8.74 10.96 -0.48
C ILE A 445 -8.99 12.46 -0.31
N THR A 446 -10.25 12.89 -0.27
CA THR A 446 -10.58 14.31 -0.09
C THR A 446 -10.15 14.84 1.27
N ASP A 447 -10.45 14.08 2.32
CA ASP A 447 -10.18 14.43 3.71
C ASP A 447 -8.68 14.46 3.99
N LYS A 448 -7.87 13.67 3.28
CA LYS A 448 -6.43 13.53 3.53
C LYS A 448 -5.53 14.15 2.47
N CYS A 449 -5.75 13.82 1.20
CA CYS A 449 -4.87 14.19 0.11
C CYS A 449 -5.17 15.57 -0.46
N LEU A 450 -6.37 16.12 -0.19
CA LEU A 450 -6.75 17.45 -0.64
C LEU A 450 -6.75 18.49 0.49
N GLU A 451 -6.28 18.18 1.70
CA GLU A 451 -6.33 19.11 2.85
C GLU A 451 -5.75 20.49 2.51
N LYS A 452 -4.58 20.52 1.85
CA LYS A 452 -3.87 21.74 1.42
C LYS A 452 -4.16 22.16 -0.02
N ASN A 453 -5.07 21.47 -0.72
CA ASN A 453 -5.27 21.62 -2.17
C ASN A 453 -3.95 21.53 -2.98
N ALA A 454 -3.06 20.62 -2.59
CA ALA A 454 -1.76 20.42 -3.21
C ALA A 454 -1.51 18.93 -3.48
N GLY A 455 -0.52 18.62 -4.33
CA GLY A 455 -0.17 17.25 -4.70
C GLY A 455 -1.00 16.69 -5.87
N PRO A 456 -0.78 15.43 -6.26
CA PRO A 456 -1.27 14.90 -7.53
C PRO A 456 -2.80 14.78 -7.60
N PHE A 457 -3.47 14.50 -6.48
CA PHE A 457 -4.94 14.47 -6.43
C PHE A 457 -5.56 15.87 -6.61
N ALA A 458 -4.84 16.94 -6.27
CA ALA A 458 -5.36 18.30 -6.41
C ALA A 458 -5.48 18.72 -7.89
N LEU A 459 -4.72 18.10 -8.79
CA LEU A 459 -4.77 18.33 -10.23
C LEU A 459 -6.01 17.70 -10.88
N ILE A 460 -6.77 16.86 -10.17
CA ILE A 460 -7.90 16.11 -10.72
C ILE A 460 -9.22 16.87 -10.48
N PRO A 461 -9.87 17.43 -11.53
CA PRO A 461 -11.05 18.28 -11.36
C PRO A 461 -12.23 17.57 -10.67
N ASP A 462 -12.43 16.28 -10.92
CA ASP A 462 -13.55 15.56 -10.34
C ASP A 462 -13.44 15.37 -8.82
N PHE A 463 -12.21 15.24 -8.30
CA PHE A 463 -11.96 15.27 -6.86
C PHE A 463 -12.20 16.67 -6.27
N GLN A 464 -11.86 17.74 -7.00
CA GLN A 464 -12.18 19.12 -6.58
C GLN A 464 -13.70 19.35 -6.52
N LYS A 465 -14.44 18.89 -7.53
CA LYS A 465 -15.92 18.95 -7.56
C LYS A 465 -16.53 18.15 -6.41
N PHE A 466 -16.05 16.93 -6.18
CA PHE A 466 -16.50 16.09 -5.06
C PHE A 466 -16.23 16.79 -3.73
N LYS A 467 -15.03 17.34 -3.51
CA LYS A 467 -14.71 18.15 -2.32
C LYS A 467 -15.64 19.35 -2.15
N ALA A 468 -15.95 20.08 -3.22
CA ALA A 468 -16.89 21.20 -3.18
C ALA A 468 -18.31 20.75 -2.79
N SER A 469 -18.75 19.57 -3.26
CA SER A 469 -20.05 19.01 -2.89
C SER A 469 -20.18 18.68 -1.41
N LEU A 470 -19.08 18.29 -0.75
CA LEU A 470 -19.03 18.05 0.71
C LEU A 470 -19.07 19.35 1.52
N LYS A 471 -18.61 20.46 0.94
CA LYS A 471 -18.45 21.78 1.60
C LYS A 471 -19.73 22.59 1.73
N LYS A 472 -20.92 22.01 1.53
CA LYS A 472 -22.20 22.60 2.04
C LYS A 472 -22.25 22.71 3.57
N THR A 473 -21.18 22.33 4.27
CA THR A 473 -20.96 22.59 5.70
C THR A 473 -19.56 23.18 5.93
N VAL A 474 -19.55 24.48 6.29
CA VAL A 474 -18.46 25.29 6.89
C VAL A 474 -17.15 25.40 6.11
N ILE A 475 -17.02 26.49 5.34
CA ILE A 475 -15.72 27.05 4.95
C ILE A 475 -15.12 27.67 6.22
N LYS A 476 -14.08 27.06 6.80
CA LYS A 476 -13.13 27.85 7.59
C LYS A 476 -12.28 28.63 6.59
N GLU A 477 -12.22 29.95 6.78
CA GLU A 477 -11.31 30.83 6.06
C GLU A 477 -9.91 30.24 6.07
N SER A 478 -9.20 30.41 4.96
CA SER A 478 -7.76 30.17 4.87
C SER A 478 -7.10 30.89 6.03
N GLN A 479 -6.60 30.12 7.01
CA GLN A 479 -5.65 30.66 7.97
C GLN A 479 -4.46 31.13 7.14
N TYR A 480 -4.26 32.44 7.11
CA TYR A 480 -2.99 33.03 6.71
C TYR A 480 -1.90 32.29 7.47
N ASP A 481 -0.79 32.00 6.78
CA ASP A 481 0.43 31.45 7.35
C ASP A 481 0.87 32.40 8.49
N ASP A 482 0.38 32.12 9.70
CA ASP A 482 0.75 32.87 10.90
C ASP A 482 2.26 32.66 11.04
N LEU A 483 3.03 33.75 10.95
CA LEU A 483 4.48 33.72 11.03
C LEU A 483 4.86 33.29 12.46
N SER A 484 4.91 31.98 12.68
CA SER A 484 5.23 31.42 13.99
C SER A 484 6.64 31.83 14.41
N GLU A 485 6.88 31.92 15.72
CA GLU A 485 8.19 32.33 16.25
C GLU A 485 9.33 31.44 15.75
N SER A 486 9.08 30.14 15.64
CA SER A 486 10.03 29.16 15.08
C SER A 486 10.35 29.45 13.60
N LYS A 487 9.35 29.86 12.79
CA LYS A 487 9.52 30.25 11.38
C LYS A 487 10.28 31.57 11.27
N LEU A 488 9.92 32.58 12.07
CA LEU A 488 10.58 33.89 12.11
C LEU A 488 12.06 33.78 12.52
N ARG A 489 12.39 32.84 13.42
CA ARG A 489 13.76 32.56 13.87
C ARG A 489 14.53 31.62 12.93
N GLY A 490 13.89 31.07 11.90
CA GLY A 490 14.53 30.12 10.96
C GLY A 490 14.94 28.80 11.63
N LEU A 491 14.16 28.27 12.57
CA LEU A 491 14.53 27.07 13.34
C LEU A 491 14.31 25.74 12.61
N TYR A 492 13.77 25.78 11.40
CA TYR A 492 13.54 24.59 10.58
C TYR A 492 13.57 24.92 9.08
N ASP A 493 13.80 23.89 8.28
CA ASP A 493 13.70 23.90 6.82
C ASP A 493 12.31 23.38 6.38
N ASP A 494 11.55 24.16 5.61
CA ASP A 494 10.25 23.76 5.06
C ASP A 494 10.35 22.60 4.05
N ASN A 495 11.55 22.26 3.57
CA ASN A 495 11.83 21.09 2.72
C ASN A 495 12.08 19.81 3.49
N VAL A 496 12.33 19.90 4.80
CA VAL A 496 12.54 18.76 5.68
C VAL A 496 11.39 18.68 6.67
N VAL A 497 10.41 17.79 6.40
CA VAL A 497 9.19 17.67 7.19
C VAL A 497 9.09 16.27 7.78
N LEU A 498 8.95 16.19 9.10
CA LEU A 498 8.64 14.96 9.82
C LEU A 498 7.23 15.06 10.40
N LEU A 499 6.43 14.01 10.18
CA LEU A 499 5.02 13.97 10.56
C LEU A 499 4.82 12.86 11.59
N PHE A 500 4.32 13.23 12.76
CA PHE A 500 4.13 12.27 13.83
C PHE A 500 2.79 12.40 14.53
N TYR A 501 2.36 11.31 15.16
CA TYR A 501 1.29 11.26 16.14
C TYR A 501 1.41 9.96 16.95
N SER A 502 0.53 9.78 17.94
CA SER A 502 0.61 8.67 18.89
C SER A 502 0.48 7.26 18.30
N LYS A 503 0.01 7.12 17.05
CA LYS A 503 -0.08 5.82 16.35
C LYS A 503 0.68 5.78 15.02
N SER A 504 1.65 6.68 14.84
CA SER A 504 2.50 6.67 13.64
C SER A 504 3.17 5.33 13.43
N ASN A 505 3.24 4.85 12.18
CA ASN A 505 4.03 3.69 11.80
C ASN A 505 5.53 4.00 11.99
N ASP A 506 6.25 3.09 12.64
CA ASP A 506 7.68 3.23 12.93
C ASP A 506 8.58 2.66 11.83
N LYS A 507 8.07 1.76 10.98
CA LYS A 507 8.87 1.06 9.98
C LYS A 507 9.51 1.97 8.93
N PRO A 508 8.84 2.99 8.37
CA PRO A 508 9.45 3.83 7.34
C PRO A 508 10.62 4.64 7.91
N LEU A 509 11.72 4.75 7.14
CA LEU A 509 12.82 5.65 7.48
C LEU A 509 12.31 7.11 7.63
N PRO A 510 12.98 7.96 8.42
CA PRO A 510 12.67 9.39 8.49
C PRO A 510 12.57 10.01 7.09
N GLY A 511 11.51 10.75 6.82
CA GLY A 511 11.28 11.38 5.51
C GLY A 511 10.55 10.50 4.49
N LYS A 512 10.42 9.20 4.74
CA LYS A 512 9.70 8.23 3.89
C LYS A 512 8.30 7.89 4.44
N GLY A 513 7.93 8.44 5.59
CA GLY A 513 6.59 8.31 6.16
C GLY A 513 5.53 9.09 5.35
N SER A 514 4.26 8.70 5.50
CA SER A 514 3.14 9.41 4.84
C SER A 514 3.09 10.87 5.30
N GLY A 515 3.21 11.82 4.36
CA GLY A 515 3.20 13.26 4.65
C GLY A 515 4.54 13.81 5.15
N GLU A 516 5.59 12.99 5.15
CA GLU A 516 6.97 13.40 5.39
C GLU A 516 7.68 13.71 4.08
N LYS A 517 8.73 14.52 4.16
CA LYS A 517 9.67 14.72 3.06
C LYS A 517 11.05 15.07 3.61
N ILE A 518 12.08 14.45 3.07
CA ILE A 518 13.48 14.83 3.28
C ILE A 518 14.16 14.73 1.91
N PRO A 519 14.90 15.75 1.46
CA PRO A 519 15.73 15.65 0.26
C PRO A 519 16.70 14.46 0.36
N ASN A 520 16.87 13.71 -0.71
CA ASN A 520 17.64 12.46 -0.69
C ASN A 520 19.10 12.67 -0.21
N ASP A 521 19.73 13.77 -0.62
CA ASP A 521 21.06 14.20 -0.20
C ASP A 521 21.18 14.43 1.32
N ARG A 522 20.06 14.77 1.99
CA ARG A 522 19.99 15.00 3.43
C ARG A 522 19.55 13.80 4.26
N LEU A 523 19.09 12.71 3.65
CA LEU A 523 18.58 11.54 4.39
C LEU A 523 19.57 10.98 5.41
N LYS A 524 20.88 11.03 5.12
CA LYS A 524 21.93 10.54 6.02
C LYS A 524 21.96 11.31 7.35
N GLU A 525 21.64 12.61 7.34
CA GLU A 525 21.61 13.45 8.56
C GLU A 525 20.67 12.86 9.63
N PHE A 526 19.64 12.12 9.21
CA PHE A 526 18.60 11.55 10.07
C PHE A 526 18.85 10.09 10.44
N SER A 527 20.05 9.55 10.16
CA SER A 527 20.38 8.16 10.51
C SER A 527 20.31 7.92 12.02
N GLU A 528 20.74 8.88 12.84
CA GLU A 528 20.62 8.82 14.30
C GLU A 528 19.17 8.68 14.75
N LEU A 529 18.26 9.43 14.13
CA LEU A 529 16.83 9.36 14.43
C LEU A 529 16.24 8.00 14.03
N ALA A 530 16.67 7.47 12.87
CA ALA A 530 16.21 6.18 12.37
C ALA A 530 16.59 4.99 13.27
N ILE A 531 17.67 5.12 14.05
CA ILE A 531 18.11 4.09 15.02
C ILE A 531 17.20 4.05 16.24
N ILE A 532 16.52 5.15 16.57
CA ILE A 532 15.67 5.25 17.76
C ILE A 532 14.31 4.61 17.46
N PRO A 533 13.96 3.48 18.12
CA PRO A 533 12.68 2.83 17.87
C PRO A 533 11.52 3.71 18.32
N GLU A 534 10.43 3.67 17.58
CA GLU A 534 9.19 4.41 17.81
C GLU A 534 9.38 5.93 17.91
N TRP A 535 10.40 6.49 17.25
CA TRP A 535 10.76 7.90 17.43
C TRP A 535 9.60 8.86 17.12
N ARG A 536 8.77 8.54 16.11
CA ARG A 536 7.56 9.31 15.77
C ARG A 536 6.57 9.34 16.94
N LYS A 537 6.29 8.17 17.51
CA LYS A 537 5.35 8.06 18.64
C LYS A 537 5.92 8.77 19.87
N LYS A 538 7.23 8.63 20.11
CA LYS A 538 7.96 9.29 21.20
C LYS A 538 7.91 10.81 21.15
N LEU A 539 7.78 11.43 19.98
CA LEU A 539 7.56 12.88 19.87
C LEU A 539 6.18 13.31 20.40
N SER A 540 5.17 12.43 20.34
CA SER A 540 3.80 12.75 20.75
C SER A 540 3.65 13.07 22.23
N ASN A 541 2.73 13.99 22.56
CA ASN A 541 2.36 14.30 23.94
C ASN A 541 1.73 13.11 24.68
N PHE A 542 1.23 12.12 23.93
CA PHE A 542 0.67 10.87 24.47
C PHE A 542 1.75 9.85 24.88
N TRP A 543 3.01 10.06 24.52
CA TRP A 543 4.05 9.09 24.82
C TRP A 543 4.33 8.99 26.32
N VAL A 544 4.28 7.76 26.84
CA VAL A 544 4.70 7.42 28.21
C VAL A 544 6.01 6.67 28.10
N GLN A 545 7.11 7.30 28.54
CA GLN A 545 8.43 6.67 28.50
C GLN A 545 8.49 5.52 29.51
N LYS A 546 9.09 4.40 29.11
CA LYS A 546 9.35 3.26 29.98
C LYS A 546 10.82 2.87 29.97
N ASN A 547 11.31 2.35 31.09
CA ASN A 547 12.65 1.76 31.17
C ASN A 547 12.63 0.29 30.69
N ILE A 548 13.80 -0.36 30.72
CA ILE A 548 13.97 -1.77 30.31
C ILE A 548 13.12 -2.76 31.13
N ASN A 549 12.69 -2.39 32.33
CA ASN A 549 11.84 -3.21 33.20
C ASN A 549 10.35 -2.95 32.98
N GLY A 550 9.99 -2.06 32.04
CA GLY A 550 8.61 -1.68 31.75
C GLY A 550 8.02 -0.64 32.70
N GLU A 551 8.81 -0.06 33.59
CA GLU A 551 8.38 0.97 34.54
C GLU A 551 8.36 2.34 33.88
N ILE A 552 7.40 3.19 34.26
CA ILE A 552 7.28 4.55 33.74
C ILE A 552 8.47 5.39 34.20
N VAL A 553 9.11 6.09 33.27
CA VAL A 553 10.14 7.11 33.53
C VAL A 553 9.45 8.48 33.54
N PRO A 554 9.18 9.06 34.72
CA PRO A 554 8.45 10.31 34.81
C PRO A 554 9.34 11.53 34.59
N PHE A 555 8.72 12.65 34.25
CA PHE A 555 9.30 13.97 34.49
C PHE A 555 8.57 14.66 35.64
N THR A 556 9.22 15.64 36.27
CA THR A 556 8.70 16.34 37.45
C THR A 556 8.32 17.77 37.10
N ILE A 557 7.10 18.18 37.49
CA ILE A 557 6.63 19.56 37.42
C ILE A 557 5.81 19.83 38.68
N ASP A 558 6.00 20.99 39.29
CA ASP A 558 5.35 21.38 40.55
C ASP A 558 5.54 20.35 41.67
N ASN A 559 6.72 19.73 41.76
CA ASN A 559 7.06 18.63 42.70
C ASN A 559 6.22 17.34 42.54
N HIS A 560 5.50 17.19 41.43
CA HIS A 560 4.71 16.00 41.12
C HIS A 560 5.27 15.25 39.91
N LYS A 561 5.10 13.93 39.90
CA LYS A 561 5.59 13.05 38.83
C LYS A 561 4.52 12.81 37.78
N TRP A 562 4.87 12.97 36.51
CA TRP A 562 3.95 12.87 35.39
C TRP A 562 4.40 11.81 34.38
N ALA A 563 3.45 10.99 33.93
CA ALA A 563 3.73 9.90 32.99
C ALA A 563 3.89 10.39 31.54
N SER A 564 3.18 11.46 31.15
CA SER A 564 3.31 12.08 29.82
C SER A 564 2.88 13.55 29.84
N VAL A 565 3.18 14.27 28.76
CA VAL A 565 2.73 15.66 28.55
C VAL A 565 1.21 15.75 28.60
N GLU A 566 0.51 14.76 28.04
CA GLU A 566 -0.95 14.72 28.06
C GLU A 566 -1.51 14.68 29.49
N HIS A 567 -0.89 13.92 30.41
CA HIS A 567 -1.33 13.88 31.80
C HIS A 567 -1.26 15.26 32.46
N TYR A 568 -0.09 15.92 32.39
CA TYR A 568 0.09 17.25 32.96
C TYR A 568 -0.86 18.28 32.33
N TYR A 569 -0.89 18.35 31.01
CA TYR A 569 -1.71 19.33 30.30
C TYR A 569 -3.21 19.21 30.62
N GLN A 570 -3.72 17.97 30.72
CA GLN A 570 -5.12 17.72 31.07
C GLN A 570 -5.40 18.02 32.53
N ALA A 571 -4.45 17.70 33.43
CA ALA A 571 -4.54 18.05 34.84
C ALA A 571 -4.59 19.57 35.05
N SER A 572 -3.70 20.32 34.39
CA SER A 572 -3.52 21.78 34.57
C SER A 572 -4.79 22.60 34.34
N LYS A 573 -5.81 22.03 33.68
CA LYS A 573 -7.16 22.58 33.57
C LYS A 573 -7.88 22.78 34.90
N PHE A 574 -7.46 22.07 35.94
CA PHE A 574 -8.12 22.00 37.25
C PHE A 574 -7.22 22.48 38.39
N LYS A 575 -5.99 22.91 38.06
CA LYS A 575 -4.90 23.18 39.01
C LYS A 575 -5.24 24.23 40.07
N LYS A 576 -6.09 25.22 39.76
CA LYS A 576 -6.42 26.32 40.71
C LYS A 576 -7.65 26.03 41.53
N THR A 577 -8.74 25.58 40.89
CA THR A 577 -10.04 25.45 41.56
C THR A 577 -10.29 24.07 42.14
N HIS A 578 -9.64 23.02 41.61
CA HIS A 578 -9.84 21.62 42.02
C HIS A 578 -8.51 20.86 42.16
N PRO A 579 -7.64 21.25 43.11
CA PRO A 579 -6.29 20.70 43.25
C PRO A 579 -6.26 19.19 43.50
N GLU A 580 -7.22 18.63 44.24
CA GLU A 580 -7.33 17.18 44.45
C GLU A 580 -7.55 16.43 43.13
N PHE A 581 -8.43 16.94 42.26
CA PHE A 581 -8.66 16.35 40.94
C PHE A 581 -7.46 16.55 40.03
N TYR A 582 -6.76 17.69 40.09
CA TYR A 582 -5.47 17.89 39.41
C TYR A 582 -4.44 16.81 39.78
N LEU A 583 -4.29 16.50 41.07
CA LEU A 583 -3.34 15.51 41.56
C LEU A 583 -3.71 14.08 41.18
N SER A 584 -4.98 13.79 40.90
CA SER A 584 -5.41 12.46 40.43
C SER A 584 -4.79 12.03 39.08
N PHE A 585 -4.28 12.99 38.30
CA PHE A 585 -3.57 12.73 37.04
C PHE A 585 -2.06 12.49 37.24
N SER A 586 -1.51 12.84 38.41
CA SER A 586 -0.10 12.61 38.71
C SER A 586 0.12 11.17 39.15
N LEU A 587 1.32 10.65 38.90
CA LEU A 587 1.70 9.29 39.30
C LEU A 587 1.71 9.11 40.82
N ASP A 588 1.76 10.20 41.58
CA ASP A 588 1.72 10.19 43.04
C ASP A 588 0.36 9.67 43.56
N SER A 589 -0.71 9.78 42.75
CA SER A 589 -2.04 9.27 43.09
C SER A 589 -2.16 7.74 42.98
N GLY A 590 -1.28 7.09 42.20
CA GLY A 590 -1.32 5.65 41.95
C GLY A 590 -2.48 5.15 41.07
N THR A 591 -3.39 6.04 40.64
CA THR A 591 -4.61 5.70 39.88
C THR A 591 -4.32 5.28 38.43
N ASP A 592 -5.28 4.62 37.77
CA ASP A 592 -5.17 4.31 36.34
C ASP A 592 -5.18 5.58 35.47
N LEU A 593 -5.88 6.62 35.92
CA LEU A 593 -5.91 7.94 35.28
C LEU A 593 -4.51 8.56 35.15
N SER A 594 -3.62 8.27 36.11
CA SER A 594 -2.24 8.76 36.11
C SER A 594 -1.28 8.04 35.14
N LYS A 595 -1.74 6.94 34.54
CA LYS A 595 -0.92 6.04 33.71
C LYS A 595 -1.40 5.99 32.26
N ASP A 596 -2.70 6.15 32.00
CA ASP A 596 -3.29 6.10 30.66
C ASP A 596 -3.55 7.51 30.08
N PRO A 597 -2.79 7.95 29.06
CA PRO A 597 -2.96 9.27 28.46
C PRO A 597 -4.28 9.43 27.71
N ILE A 598 -4.92 8.34 27.26
CA ILE A 598 -6.27 8.38 26.66
C ILE A 598 -7.30 8.68 27.74
N MET A 599 -7.16 8.06 28.91
CA MET A 599 -8.01 8.30 30.07
C MET A 599 -7.84 9.75 30.57
N ALA A 600 -6.60 10.24 30.67
CA ALA A 600 -6.31 11.63 31.01
C ALA A 600 -6.98 12.62 30.04
N LYS A 601 -6.86 12.38 28.73
CA LYS A 601 -7.54 13.21 27.71
C LYS A 601 -9.06 13.22 27.89
N ALA A 602 -9.65 12.06 28.19
CA ALA A 602 -11.09 11.93 28.35
C ALA A 602 -11.59 12.67 29.60
N ALA A 603 -10.91 12.49 30.75
CA ALA A 603 -11.23 13.15 32.01
C ALA A 603 -11.07 14.69 31.93
N GLY A 604 -10.00 15.18 31.28
CA GLY A 604 -9.79 16.61 31.04
C GLY A 604 -10.59 17.18 29.85
N GLY A 605 -11.31 16.34 29.11
CA GLY A 605 -12.11 16.72 27.94
C GLY A 605 -13.42 17.43 28.30
N LYS A 606 -14.17 17.90 27.28
CA LYS A 606 -15.45 18.62 27.51
C LYS A 606 -16.46 17.77 28.28
N SER A 607 -16.62 16.49 27.90
CA SER A 607 -17.59 15.58 28.51
C SER A 607 -17.12 15.00 29.85
N GLY A 608 -15.82 14.94 30.12
CA GLY A 608 -15.27 14.22 31.27
C GLY A 608 -15.52 12.71 31.23
N LYS A 609 -15.83 12.14 30.05
CA LYS A 609 -16.28 10.76 29.87
C LYS A 609 -15.38 9.96 28.95
N LEU A 610 -15.16 8.69 29.27
CA LEU A 610 -14.51 7.70 28.41
C LEU A 610 -15.50 6.58 28.11
N LYS A 611 -15.80 6.32 26.83
CA LYS A 611 -16.74 5.25 26.40
C LYS A 611 -18.11 5.28 27.11
N GLY A 612 -18.58 6.47 27.49
CA GLY A 612 -19.87 6.67 28.18
C GLY A 612 -19.76 6.72 29.70
N GLU A 613 -18.69 6.18 30.29
CA GLU A 613 -18.40 6.23 31.72
C GLU A 613 -17.88 7.61 32.13
N LEU A 614 -18.36 8.13 33.26
CA LEU A 614 -17.96 9.42 33.79
C LEU A 614 -16.68 9.28 34.63
N LEU A 615 -15.60 9.93 34.20
CA LEU A 615 -14.30 9.94 34.89
C LEU A 615 -14.11 11.19 35.73
N ARG A 616 -14.62 12.33 35.26
CA ARG A 616 -14.55 13.60 35.98
C ARG A 616 -15.85 13.81 36.77
N PRO A 617 -15.80 14.05 38.10
CA PRO A 617 -16.98 14.42 38.88
C PRO A 617 -17.70 15.64 38.28
N ILE A 618 -19.03 15.69 38.40
CA ILE A 618 -19.86 16.69 37.71
C ILE A 618 -19.56 18.10 38.22
N GLU A 619 -19.27 18.20 39.51
CA GLU A 619 -18.87 19.42 40.22
C GLU A 619 -17.51 19.96 39.79
N VAL A 620 -16.63 19.13 39.22
CA VAL A 620 -15.29 19.54 38.80
C VAL A 620 -15.35 20.22 37.44
N THR A 621 -15.18 21.54 37.45
CA THR A 621 -15.16 22.38 36.25
C THR A 621 -13.76 22.82 35.87
N ILE A 622 -13.53 23.07 34.57
CA ILE A 622 -12.28 23.66 34.08
C ILE A 622 -12.12 25.06 34.67
N ASP A 623 -10.93 25.36 35.16
CA ASP A 623 -10.52 26.67 35.64
C ASP A 623 -10.83 27.75 34.57
N PRO A 624 -11.52 28.85 34.92
CA PRO A 624 -11.95 29.87 33.98
C PRO A 624 -10.83 30.50 33.14
N ASP A 625 -9.60 30.56 33.68
CA ASP A 625 -8.44 31.19 33.03
C ASP A 625 -7.64 30.25 32.12
N PHE A 626 -7.93 28.94 32.10
CA PHE A 626 -7.12 27.95 31.38
C PHE A 626 -6.97 28.28 29.90
N TYR A 627 -8.08 28.53 29.22
CA TYR A 627 -8.11 28.82 27.77
C TYR A 627 -7.73 30.26 27.40
N GLY A 628 -7.27 31.07 28.37
CA GLY A 628 -6.64 32.36 28.13
C GLY A 628 -5.21 32.18 27.61
N LYS A 629 -4.20 32.60 28.37
CA LYS A 629 -2.78 32.39 28.00
C LYS A 629 -2.17 31.11 28.59
N ARG A 630 -2.79 30.58 29.65
CA ARG A 630 -2.21 29.51 30.48
C ARG A 630 -2.06 28.20 29.72
N TYR A 631 -3.01 27.80 28.87
CA TYR A 631 -2.91 26.52 28.15
C TYR A 631 -1.62 26.37 27.31
N LYS A 632 -1.15 27.45 26.66
CA LYS A 632 0.11 27.42 25.89
C LYS A 632 1.32 27.27 26.83
N GLN A 633 1.31 27.97 27.96
CA GLN A 633 2.37 27.90 28.96
C GLN A 633 2.45 26.50 29.57
N GLU A 634 1.33 25.92 29.98
CA GLU A 634 1.27 24.57 30.57
C GLU A 634 1.72 23.50 29.56
N MET A 635 1.34 23.64 28.28
CA MET A 635 1.81 22.76 27.21
C MET A 635 3.33 22.86 27.04
N TYR A 636 3.87 24.07 26.89
CA TYR A 636 5.30 24.30 26.72
C TYR A 636 6.08 23.78 27.93
N THR A 637 5.63 24.05 29.16
CA THR A 637 6.28 23.57 30.40
C THR A 637 6.37 22.05 30.43
N ALA A 638 5.29 21.36 30.06
CA ALA A 638 5.30 19.90 30.02
C ALA A 638 6.19 19.32 28.93
N GLN A 639 6.14 19.90 27.72
CA GLN A 639 7.03 19.47 26.64
C GLN A 639 8.50 19.74 26.99
N TYR A 640 8.80 20.91 27.55
CA TYR A 640 10.14 21.25 28.03
C TYR A 640 10.61 20.22 29.06
N ALA A 641 9.83 19.95 30.12
CA ALA A 641 10.19 18.96 31.13
C ALA A 641 10.43 17.57 30.53
N LYS A 642 9.54 17.08 29.64
CA LYS A 642 9.69 15.80 28.94
C LYS A 642 11.02 15.70 28.19
N PHE A 643 11.37 16.72 27.40
CA PHE A 643 12.55 16.67 26.51
C PHE A 643 13.84 17.16 27.16
N THR A 644 13.81 17.62 28.41
CA THR A 644 15.00 18.08 29.14
C THR A 644 15.36 17.20 30.34
N GLN A 645 14.37 16.59 30.99
CA GLN A 645 14.58 15.73 32.15
C GLN A 645 14.74 14.24 31.78
N ILE A 646 14.31 13.82 30.58
CA ILE A 646 14.43 12.44 30.10
C ILE A 646 15.47 12.39 28.98
N GLU A 647 16.67 11.90 29.30
CA GLU A 647 17.84 11.95 28.41
C GLU A 647 17.60 11.27 27.05
N ASP A 648 16.95 10.11 27.02
CA ASP A 648 16.65 9.41 25.76
C ASP A 648 15.75 10.25 24.83
N LEU A 649 14.79 11.00 25.39
CA LEU A 649 13.89 11.86 24.63
C LEU A 649 14.59 13.15 24.22
N LYS A 650 15.49 13.68 25.06
CA LYS A 650 16.36 14.81 24.71
C LYS A 650 17.21 14.49 23.48
N ILE A 651 17.89 13.34 23.48
CA ILE A 651 18.69 12.85 22.35
C ILE A 651 17.81 12.71 21.11
N LEU A 652 16.62 12.12 21.25
CA LEU A 652 15.66 11.99 20.15
C LEU A 652 15.30 13.34 19.53
N LEU A 653 14.93 14.34 20.34
CA LEU A 653 14.55 15.65 19.83
C LEU A 653 15.71 16.32 19.09
N LEU A 654 16.94 16.19 19.58
CA LEU A 654 18.14 16.69 18.90
C LEU A 654 18.39 15.99 17.56
N ALA A 655 18.17 14.68 17.49
CA ALA A 655 18.31 13.88 16.27
C ALA A 655 17.29 14.24 15.17
N THR A 656 16.26 15.04 15.48
CA THR A 656 15.36 15.61 14.46
C THR A 656 15.98 16.74 13.63
N ASN A 657 17.23 17.11 13.90
CA ASN A 657 17.98 18.13 13.18
C ASN A 657 17.23 19.44 12.97
N GLU A 658 17.14 19.94 11.73
CA GLU A 658 16.40 21.15 11.37
C GLU A 658 15.04 20.80 10.74
N ALA A 659 14.53 19.59 10.98
CA ALA A 659 13.23 19.20 10.46
C ALA A 659 12.11 20.05 11.07
N LYS A 660 11.14 20.40 10.23
CA LYS A 660 9.82 20.89 10.62
C LYS A 660 9.03 19.73 11.23
N LEU A 661 8.74 19.84 12.52
CA LEU A 661 7.99 18.82 13.25
C LEU A 661 6.50 19.15 13.17
N SER A 662 5.75 18.29 12.48
CA SER A 662 4.31 18.47 12.26
C SER A 662 3.53 17.33 12.90
N HIS A 663 2.39 17.66 13.49
CA HIS A 663 1.50 16.68 14.11
C HIS A 663 0.24 16.45 13.27
N HIS A 664 -0.09 15.19 13.05
CA HIS A 664 -1.27 14.84 12.26
C HIS A 664 -2.57 15.12 13.03
N VAL A 665 -3.39 16.02 12.49
CA VAL A 665 -4.79 16.26 12.89
C VAL A 665 -5.73 15.64 11.86
N LYS A 666 -6.86 15.04 12.29
CA LYS A 666 -7.77 14.36 11.36
C LYS A 666 -8.65 15.39 10.66
N GLY A 667 -8.67 15.40 9.32
CA GLY A 667 -9.56 16.25 8.52
C GLY A 667 -9.21 17.73 8.56
N SER A 668 -7.97 18.04 8.94
CA SER A 668 -7.39 19.38 8.98
C SER A 668 -5.91 19.25 8.62
N PRO A 669 -5.31 20.28 7.98
CA PRO A 669 -3.87 20.29 7.73
C PRO A 669 -3.05 19.97 8.98
N PRO A 670 -1.91 19.28 8.86
CA PRO A 670 -1.02 19.03 9.99
C PRO A 670 -0.63 20.33 10.70
N GLU A 671 -0.70 20.30 12.03
CA GLU A 671 -0.32 21.43 12.88
C GLU A 671 1.19 21.41 13.11
N VAL A 672 1.85 22.55 12.94
CA VAL A 672 3.27 22.69 13.26
C VAL A 672 3.42 22.69 14.79
N PHE A 673 4.29 21.84 15.32
CA PHE A 673 4.50 21.69 16.75
C PHE A 673 5.60 22.63 17.26
N ASP A 674 5.44 23.93 16.98
CA ASP A 674 6.46 24.99 17.12
C ASP A 674 7.30 24.90 18.41
N GLU A 675 6.65 24.58 19.53
CA GLU A 675 7.30 24.43 20.83
C GLU A 675 8.45 23.43 20.81
N LEU A 676 8.34 22.31 20.09
CA LEU A 676 9.40 21.31 20.02
C LEU A 676 10.65 21.84 19.31
N MET A 677 10.49 22.66 18.27
CA MET A 677 11.62 23.31 17.59
C MET A 677 12.26 24.37 18.47
N LEU A 678 11.47 25.12 19.24
CA LEU A 678 11.98 26.08 20.22
C LEU A 678 12.77 25.38 21.35
N ILE A 679 12.24 24.27 21.87
CA ILE A 679 12.91 23.46 22.90
C ILE A 679 14.22 22.87 22.35
N ARG A 680 14.19 22.33 21.13
CA ARG A 680 15.38 21.80 20.43
C ARG A 680 16.49 22.85 20.32
N ASP A 681 16.15 24.06 19.88
CA ASP A 681 17.09 25.18 19.76
C ASP A 681 17.68 25.58 21.12
N LYS A 682 16.85 25.69 22.18
CA LYS A 682 17.33 25.97 23.54
C LYS A 682 18.31 24.91 24.05
N ILE A 683 18.01 23.64 23.83
CA ILE A 683 18.91 22.54 24.21
C ILE A 683 20.24 22.67 23.46
N ARG A 684 20.22 22.98 22.16
CA ARG A 684 21.45 23.15 21.35
C ARG A 684 22.32 24.31 21.84
N ARG A 685 21.70 25.41 22.27
CA ARG A 685 22.39 26.59 22.81
C ARG A 685 22.86 26.43 24.25
N ASN A 686 22.53 25.32 24.91
CA ASN A 686 22.74 25.10 26.34
C ASN A 686 22.11 26.20 27.23
N GLU A 687 20.98 26.79 26.78
CA GLU A 687 20.22 27.81 27.52
C GLU A 687 19.18 27.16 28.47
N MET A 688 19.61 26.14 29.22
CA MET A 688 18.73 25.28 30.02
C MET A 688 18.43 25.82 31.43
#